data_AF-A0A8H5Z7V5-F1
#
_entry.id   AF-A0A8H5Z7V5-F1
#
_cell.length_a   1.000
_cell.length_b   1.000
_cell.length_c   1.000
_cell.angle_alpha   90.00
_cell.angle_beta   90.00
_cell.angle_gamma   90.00
#
_symmetry.space_group_name_H-M   'P 1'
#
loop_
_entity.id
_entity.type
_entity.pdbx_description
1 polymer ?
#
loop_
_entity_poly.entity_id
_entity_poly.type
_entity_poly.pdbx_seq_one_letter_code
_entity_poly.pdbx_strand_id
1 'polypeptide(L)'
;MYIDNLTRPLYATTNDSLLGLPVRSKAPRVRAFSPKVRTGCITWKKCDEEKPTCRRCRDSQVKCDGYAPIPAEKKKSPLQKVVSAKAKKRTIQATPEMVQTIVKHSQPRFSIPGNRLNLEIDGSVYDRMFFHHFRSITMVDFVRLANPKDFWSQRVLPMCHDEPAVRNAVIALGAAHYVYLQKLSKPCPGDNDASMTHFECVATQYYNNAIGQLVTLNDDNNLTLWDSQLKILTCCLLFVCLENIFGRTDEGLRHMQAGARLLETFDLSTVPPNFQQLIQEIATVLLHFCVDVSYLDDDFDVPNMLPYVAPLVELDDRLQPFSSLVEAKDAMWDLDVRMTYIECPDHEPYGIPDKDCMPDNMNELIEPFERWKTKFNLLVASQIDNTDVPIDIQRETLILMLRRAVWEVIMPIKADNEAEELARLQRELVDMAELLYSIEASWLGRPMFTLDSDSIPALYFVGLSCEDPALAQRILALLRGSRRREGPWDSWKVADRLEAELLNPSPCPFKSGSDSASSCRSGSTPNSAGSSPSSGTPDSTSSFSPNFPILASSVLVAANKSFFNWAGCAIGGFPFQAAPQIALNTTLSAFSGAPTSSILGANDSTSRVLGDAQTAALINGIASHVDDYDDTHLETIIHPAGPVASALLAVAEAHGPIMGHECRSGMQVGLSVSPEHYDMGWHITSTTGSIGAAISVGKLLGLSTTHMQHTIGIAATQVVGMQVYFGSDTKSLHVGRAAQGGILAALLAKNGYTSSLEALEAKHGWLHVISTRENATLYFDQLGKI
;
A
#
# COMPACT_ATOMS: atom_id res chain seq x y z
N MET A 1 -2.78 -27.01 -29.76
CA MET A 1 -3.63 -27.70 -28.76
C MET A 1 -2.82 -27.80 -27.47
N TYR A 2 -2.74 -26.71 -26.70
CA TYR A 2 -3.65 -26.33 -25.60
C TYR A 2 -3.58 -27.27 -24.39
N ILE A 3 -2.76 -26.91 -23.40
CA ILE A 3 -3.16 -26.68 -21.99
C ILE A 3 -2.19 -25.60 -21.44
N ASP A 4 -2.55 -24.33 -21.62
CA ASP A 4 -2.01 -23.16 -20.92
C ASP A 4 -3.23 -22.39 -20.35
N ASN A 5 -3.07 -21.75 -19.19
CA ASN A 5 -4.00 -20.86 -18.45
C ASN A 5 -4.67 -21.42 -17.19
N LEU A 6 -3.90 -21.70 -16.13
CA LEU A 6 -4.42 -21.62 -14.74
C LEU A 6 -3.49 -20.92 -13.73
N THR A 7 -2.42 -20.25 -14.18
CA THR A 7 -1.51 -19.46 -13.33
C THR A 7 -1.19 -18.11 -13.97
N ARG A 8 -2.23 -17.29 -14.22
CA ARG A 8 -2.03 -15.83 -14.32
C ARG A 8 -2.23 -15.25 -12.91
N PRO A 9 -1.47 -14.23 -12.49
CA PRO A 9 -1.77 -13.49 -11.28
C PRO A 9 -3.23 -13.02 -11.33
N LEU A 10 -3.97 -13.22 -10.24
CA LEU A 10 -5.40 -12.90 -10.10
C LEU A 10 -5.66 -11.39 -9.95
N TYR A 11 -4.63 -10.56 -10.07
CA TYR A 11 -4.71 -9.12 -10.25
C TYR A 11 -3.83 -8.80 -11.45
N ALA A 12 -4.42 -8.30 -12.53
CA ALA A 12 -3.65 -7.91 -13.70
C ALA A 12 -2.75 -6.72 -13.33
N THR A 13 -1.44 -6.96 -13.20
CA THR A 13 -0.38 -5.95 -13.18
C THR A 13 -0.17 -5.35 -14.58
N THR A 14 -1.24 -5.00 -15.30
CA THR A 14 -1.17 -4.43 -16.66
C THR A 14 -1.63 -2.97 -16.69
N ASN A 15 -1.30 -2.19 -15.66
CA ASN A 15 -1.47 -0.74 -15.73
C ASN A 15 -0.46 -0.08 -16.69
N ASP A 16 0.72 -0.68 -16.90
CA ASP A 16 1.76 -0.09 -17.77
C ASP A 16 1.35 0.00 -19.25
N SER A 17 0.55 -0.96 -19.73
CA SER A 17 0.00 -0.96 -21.10
C SER A 17 -1.18 0.02 -21.28
N LEU A 18 -1.81 0.48 -20.19
CA LEU A 18 -2.83 1.54 -20.20
C LEU A 18 -2.21 2.96 -20.28
N LEU A 19 -0.89 3.08 -20.20
CA LEU A 19 -0.19 4.35 -19.93
C LEU A 19 0.72 4.88 -21.07
N GLY A 20 0.72 4.27 -22.26
CA GLY A 20 1.30 4.89 -23.46
C GLY A 20 2.77 5.33 -23.35
N LEU A 21 3.60 4.67 -22.53
CA LEU A 21 5.03 4.97 -22.47
C LEU A 21 5.69 4.58 -23.81
N PRO A 22 6.54 5.43 -24.41
CA PRO A 22 7.28 5.08 -25.61
C PRO A 22 8.35 4.04 -25.27
N VAL A 23 8.00 2.77 -25.40
CA VAL A 23 9.00 1.70 -25.50
C VAL A 23 9.71 1.88 -26.83
N ARG A 24 11.00 2.25 -26.81
CA ARG A 24 11.90 2.07 -27.96
C ARG A 24 11.98 0.58 -28.28
N SER A 25 11.00 0.06 -29.01
CA SER A 25 11.01 -1.31 -29.50
C SER A 25 11.99 -1.40 -30.67
N LYS A 26 13.20 -1.90 -30.39
CA LYS A 26 13.95 -2.60 -31.45
C LYS A 26 13.20 -3.89 -31.70
N ALA A 27 12.66 -4.04 -32.91
CA ALA A 27 11.92 -5.22 -33.35
C ALA A 27 12.64 -6.53 -32.93
N PRO A 28 11.96 -7.47 -32.27
CA PRO A 28 12.59 -8.71 -31.84
C PRO A 28 12.91 -9.57 -33.06
N ARG A 29 14.15 -10.05 -33.14
CA ARG A 29 14.51 -11.12 -34.08
C ARG A 29 13.73 -12.38 -33.70
N VAL A 30 12.74 -12.73 -34.53
CA VAL A 30 12.02 -13.99 -34.42
C VAL A 30 12.99 -15.14 -34.72
N ARG A 31 13.33 -15.94 -33.70
CA ARG A 31 13.92 -17.28 -33.92
C ARG A 31 12.79 -18.24 -34.27
N ALA A 32 12.90 -18.92 -35.40
CA ALA A 32 11.99 -19.99 -35.79
C ALA A 32 12.00 -21.11 -34.73
N PHE A 33 10.85 -21.42 -34.15
CA PHE A 33 10.68 -22.50 -33.17
C PHE A 33 10.31 -23.79 -33.91
N SER A 34 11.07 -24.86 -33.68
CA SER A 34 10.69 -26.22 -34.09
C SER A 34 10.22 -27.02 -32.84
N PRO A 35 9.22 -27.90 -32.97
CA PRO A 35 8.66 -28.63 -31.83
C PRO A 35 9.68 -29.61 -31.20
N LYS A 36 9.67 -29.70 -29.86
CA LYS A 36 10.50 -30.65 -29.09
C LYS A 36 10.01 -32.09 -29.31
N VAL A 37 10.85 -32.95 -29.90
CA VAL A 37 10.56 -34.38 -30.11
C VAL A 37 11.04 -35.22 -28.92
N ARG A 38 10.28 -36.26 -28.54
CA ARG A 38 10.48 -37.10 -27.35
C ARG A 38 11.18 -38.45 -27.65
N THR A 39 11.87 -38.60 -28.78
CA THR A 39 12.37 -39.89 -29.30
C THR A 39 13.82 -39.83 -29.83
N GLY A 40 14.71 -39.18 -29.08
CA GLY A 40 16.13 -39.12 -29.45
C GLY A 40 16.80 -40.49 -29.61
N CYS A 41 17.94 -40.54 -30.33
CA CYS A 41 18.75 -41.75 -30.44
C CYS A 41 19.12 -42.27 -29.04
N ILE A 42 19.35 -43.58 -28.93
CA ILE A 42 19.66 -44.25 -27.65
C ILE A 42 20.81 -43.54 -26.91
N THR A 43 21.79 -43.03 -27.65
CA THR A 43 22.97 -42.33 -27.12
C THR A 43 22.66 -40.94 -26.53
N TRP A 44 21.61 -40.21 -26.96
CA TRP A 44 21.35 -38.82 -26.54
C TRP A 44 19.85 -38.49 -26.40
N LYS A 45 19.45 -37.99 -25.21
CA LYS A 45 18.06 -37.52 -24.93
C LYS A 45 17.65 -36.27 -25.74
N LYS A 46 18.60 -35.47 -26.21
CA LYS A 46 18.38 -34.33 -27.14
C LYS A 46 19.10 -34.63 -28.44
N CYS A 47 18.42 -35.37 -29.31
CA CYS A 47 18.90 -35.83 -30.61
C CYS A 47 17.96 -35.31 -31.70
N ASP A 48 18.53 -35.01 -32.85
CA ASP A 48 17.89 -34.51 -34.07
C ASP A 48 17.22 -35.60 -34.92
N GLU A 49 17.34 -36.86 -34.51
CA GLU A 49 16.68 -38.04 -35.10
C GLU A 49 17.04 -38.37 -36.57
N GLU A 50 18.12 -37.78 -37.12
CA GLU A 50 18.63 -38.10 -38.46
C GLU A 50 19.14 -39.56 -38.56
N LYS A 51 18.67 -40.30 -39.57
CA LYS A 51 19.04 -41.72 -39.80
C LYS A 51 20.03 -41.84 -40.97
N PRO A 52 21.03 -42.74 -40.91
CA PRO A 52 21.23 -43.80 -39.91
C PRO A 52 21.92 -43.35 -38.61
N THR A 53 22.55 -42.19 -38.60
CA THR A 53 23.29 -41.63 -37.45
C THR A 53 22.95 -40.16 -37.27
N CYS A 54 22.62 -39.76 -36.04
CA CYS A 54 22.25 -38.37 -35.75
C CYS A 54 23.44 -37.41 -35.89
N ARG A 55 23.16 -36.15 -36.23
CA ARG A 55 24.20 -35.14 -36.46
C ARG A 55 25.10 -34.94 -35.25
N ARG A 56 24.52 -35.00 -34.05
CA ARG A 56 25.28 -34.86 -32.80
C ARG A 56 26.29 -35.99 -32.58
N CYS A 57 25.94 -37.23 -32.89
CA CYS A 57 26.88 -38.35 -32.82
C CYS A 57 27.98 -38.24 -33.89
N ARG A 58 27.63 -37.80 -35.11
CA ARG A 58 28.60 -37.57 -36.19
C ARG A 58 29.62 -36.50 -35.81
N ASP A 59 29.16 -35.36 -35.29
CA ASP A 59 30.01 -34.20 -35.01
C ASP A 59 30.87 -34.42 -33.75
N SER A 60 30.37 -35.19 -32.78
CA SER A 60 31.14 -35.55 -31.57
C SER A 60 32.06 -36.75 -31.76
N GLN A 61 32.06 -37.39 -32.95
CA GLN A 61 32.75 -38.65 -33.23
C GLN A 61 32.40 -39.81 -32.27
N VAL A 62 31.26 -39.70 -31.57
CA VAL A 62 30.73 -40.76 -30.70
C VAL A 62 29.84 -41.67 -31.53
N LYS A 63 30.03 -43.00 -31.43
CA LYS A 63 29.21 -43.98 -32.16
C LYS A 63 27.74 -43.84 -31.76
N CYS A 64 26.85 -43.72 -32.75
CA CYS A 64 25.40 -43.68 -32.52
C CYS A 64 24.86 -45.10 -32.39
N ASP A 65 24.22 -45.42 -31.26
CA ASP A 65 23.66 -46.75 -31.00
C ASP A 65 22.30 -46.98 -31.67
N GLY A 66 21.87 -46.04 -32.52
CA GLY A 66 20.64 -46.11 -33.29
C GLY A 66 19.40 -45.70 -32.50
N TYR A 67 18.23 -46.13 -32.98
CA TYR A 67 16.92 -45.75 -32.45
C TYR A 67 16.18 -47.01 -31.99
N ALA A 68 15.48 -46.93 -30.85
CA ALA A 68 14.70 -48.04 -30.35
C ALA A 68 13.63 -48.46 -31.39
N PRO A 69 13.45 -49.76 -31.65
CA PRO A 69 12.41 -50.24 -32.57
C PRO A 69 11.01 -49.95 -32.00
N ILE A 70 10.12 -49.46 -32.87
CA ILE A 70 8.72 -49.16 -32.53
C ILE A 70 8.00 -50.50 -32.25
N PRO A 71 7.29 -50.68 -31.12
CA PRO A 71 6.52 -51.90 -30.86
C PRO A 71 5.40 -52.09 -31.90
N ALA A 72 5.26 -53.31 -32.44
CA ALA A 72 4.32 -53.66 -33.49
C ALA A 72 2.83 -53.45 -33.07
N GLU A 73 2.04 -52.97 -34.02
CA GLU A 73 0.61 -52.65 -33.89
C GLU A 73 -0.24 -53.86 -33.45
N LYS A 74 -0.98 -53.73 -32.33
CA LYS A 74 -2.13 -54.58 -32.03
C LYS A 74 -3.39 -54.00 -32.69
N LYS A 75 -4.03 -54.81 -33.52
CA LYS A 75 -5.24 -54.49 -34.30
C LYS A 75 -6.41 -54.04 -33.41
N LYS A 76 -7.09 -52.99 -33.87
CA LYS A 76 -8.25 -52.31 -33.27
C LYS A 76 -9.50 -53.21 -33.19
N SER A 77 -10.16 -53.20 -32.04
CA SER A 77 -11.60 -53.45 -31.91
C SER A 77 -12.33 -52.10 -31.63
N PRO A 78 -13.61 -51.96 -31.98
CA PRO A 78 -14.22 -50.66 -32.24
C PRO A 78 -14.47 -49.87 -30.95
N LEU A 79 -13.74 -48.75 -30.80
CA LEU A 79 -13.95 -47.79 -29.73
C LEU A 79 -15.29 -47.07 -29.91
N GLN A 80 -16.20 -47.31 -28.96
CA GLN A 80 -17.26 -46.38 -28.61
C GLN A 80 -16.64 -44.99 -28.36
N LYS A 81 -17.30 -43.95 -28.90
CA LYS A 81 -16.94 -42.55 -28.69
C LYS A 81 -16.99 -42.21 -27.19
N VAL A 82 -15.85 -42.33 -26.52
CA VAL A 82 -15.61 -41.69 -25.23
C VAL A 82 -15.31 -40.23 -25.51
N VAL A 83 -16.32 -39.39 -25.32
CA VAL A 83 -16.24 -37.93 -25.35
C VAL A 83 -15.21 -37.49 -24.31
N SER A 84 -14.11 -36.89 -24.77
CA SER A 84 -13.17 -36.18 -23.90
C SER A 84 -13.93 -35.11 -23.10
N ALA A 85 -13.96 -35.22 -21.78
CA ALA A 85 -14.46 -34.16 -20.93
C ALA A 85 -13.57 -32.93 -21.10
N LYS A 86 -14.06 -31.95 -21.89
CA LYS A 86 -13.54 -30.58 -21.89
C LYS A 86 -13.50 -30.11 -20.43
N ALA A 87 -12.37 -29.55 -19.99
CA ALA A 87 -12.31 -28.78 -18.75
C ALA A 87 -13.42 -27.73 -18.82
N LYS A 88 -14.47 -27.90 -18.01
CA LYS A 88 -15.55 -26.93 -17.88
C LYS A 88 -14.92 -25.65 -17.32
N LYS A 89 -15.06 -24.52 -18.04
CA LYS A 89 -15.15 -23.21 -17.37
C LYS A 89 -16.09 -23.43 -16.20
N ARG A 90 -15.62 -23.24 -14.96
CA ARG A 90 -16.52 -23.20 -13.80
C ARG A 90 -17.37 -21.95 -13.96
N THR A 91 -18.44 -22.03 -14.72
CA THR A 91 -19.53 -21.07 -14.68
C THR A 91 -20.24 -21.34 -13.36
N ILE A 92 -19.98 -20.48 -12.39
CA ILE A 92 -20.56 -20.57 -11.06
C ILE A 92 -22.03 -20.18 -11.21
N GLN A 93 -22.95 -21.12 -10.94
CA GLN A 93 -24.38 -20.89 -11.01
C GLN A 93 -24.92 -20.55 -9.62
N ALA A 94 -25.59 -19.40 -9.50
CA ALA A 94 -26.30 -19.02 -8.29
C ALA A 94 -27.58 -19.86 -8.13
N THR A 95 -27.85 -20.38 -6.93
CA THR A 95 -29.12 -21.05 -6.62
C THR A 95 -30.23 -20.01 -6.40
N PRO A 96 -31.49 -20.28 -6.79
CA PRO A 96 -32.64 -19.39 -6.56
C PRO A 96 -32.83 -18.96 -5.09
N GLU A 97 -32.49 -19.81 -4.13
CA GLU A 97 -32.58 -19.53 -2.68
C GLU A 97 -31.54 -18.50 -2.20
N MET A 98 -30.32 -18.52 -2.76
CA MET A 98 -29.32 -17.47 -2.54
C MET A 98 -29.81 -16.12 -3.08
N VAL A 99 -30.40 -16.12 -4.29
CA VAL A 99 -30.95 -14.90 -4.90
C VAL A 99 -32.09 -14.33 -4.07
N GLN A 100 -33.02 -15.15 -3.59
CA GLN A 100 -34.14 -14.69 -2.75
C GLN A 100 -33.68 -14.13 -1.40
N THR A 101 -32.71 -14.77 -0.74
CA THR A 101 -32.13 -14.30 0.52
C THR A 101 -31.44 -12.94 0.34
N ILE A 102 -30.69 -12.76 -0.75
CA ILE A 102 -29.97 -11.53 -1.06
C ILE A 102 -30.93 -10.40 -1.47
N VAL A 103 -31.94 -10.68 -2.29
CA VAL A 103 -32.99 -9.71 -2.65
C VAL A 103 -33.74 -9.24 -1.40
N LYS A 104 -34.03 -10.15 -0.45
CA LYS A 104 -34.65 -9.82 0.83
C LYS A 104 -33.76 -8.93 1.71
N HIS A 105 -32.44 -9.16 1.72
CA HIS A 105 -31.47 -8.32 2.43
C HIS A 105 -31.09 -7.03 1.68
N SER A 106 -31.43 -6.94 0.39
CA SER A 106 -31.12 -5.79 -0.48
C SER A 106 -32.33 -4.88 -0.72
N GLN A 107 -33.43 -5.05 0.02
CA GLN A 107 -34.58 -4.16 -0.11
C GLN A 107 -34.29 -2.82 0.59
N PRO A 108 -34.43 -1.68 -0.11
CA PRO A 108 -34.26 -0.37 0.51
C PRO A 108 -35.42 -0.12 1.50
N ARG A 109 -35.10 0.43 2.68
CA ARG A 109 -36.13 0.89 3.65
C ARG A 109 -36.84 2.18 3.18
N PHE A 110 -36.38 2.79 2.09
CA PHE A 110 -37.03 3.92 1.45
C PHE A 110 -37.21 3.67 -0.05
N SER A 111 -38.41 3.91 -0.55
CA SER A 111 -38.68 4.02 -1.98
C SER A 111 -38.08 5.30 -2.51
N ILE A 112 -37.10 5.18 -3.43
CA ILE A 112 -36.61 6.32 -4.22
C ILE A 112 -37.80 6.85 -5.05
N PRO A 113 -38.29 8.08 -4.81
CA PRO A 113 -39.33 8.65 -5.64
C PRO A 113 -38.74 8.93 -7.03
N GLY A 114 -39.26 8.28 -8.06
CA GLY A 114 -39.11 8.74 -9.45
C GLY A 114 -38.21 7.94 -10.39
N ASN A 115 -37.44 6.94 -9.96
CA ASN A 115 -36.64 6.14 -10.91
C ASN A 115 -37.47 5.04 -11.59
N ARG A 116 -38.32 5.44 -12.54
CA ARG A 116 -38.96 4.55 -13.54
C ARG A 116 -38.01 4.23 -14.71
N LEU A 117 -36.72 4.08 -14.45
CA LEU A 117 -35.77 3.65 -15.46
C LEU A 117 -35.68 2.12 -15.40
N ASN A 118 -36.29 1.43 -16.36
CA ASN A 118 -36.08 0.01 -16.65
C ASN A 118 -34.65 -0.20 -17.21
N LEU A 119 -33.64 0.17 -16.42
CA LEU A 119 -32.21 -0.05 -16.70
C LEU A 119 -31.79 -1.37 -16.06
N GLU A 120 -32.40 -2.48 -16.47
CA GLU A 120 -31.83 -3.80 -16.16
C GLU A 120 -30.74 -4.12 -17.18
N ILE A 121 -29.64 -4.70 -16.72
CA ILE A 121 -28.59 -5.19 -17.62
C ILE A 121 -28.83 -6.65 -17.97
N ASP A 122 -28.61 -6.99 -19.23
CA ASP A 122 -28.54 -8.38 -19.67
C ASP A 122 -27.24 -9.03 -19.14
N GLY A 123 -27.32 -10.31 -18.78
CA GLY A 123 -26.15 -11.04 -18.28
C GLY A 123 -26.47 -12.27 -17.43
N SER A 124 -25.45 -12.73 -16.71
CA SER A 124 -25.57 -13.75 -15.67
C SER A 124 -26.44 -13.28 -14.50
N VAL A 125 -26.77 -14.22 -13.60
CA VAL A 125 -27.48 -13.88 -12.35
C VAL A 125 -26.65 -12.93 -11.49
N TYR A 126 -25.32 -13.09 -11.47
CA TYR A 126 -24.43 -12.22 -10.71
C TYR A 126 -24.37 -10.80 -11.28
N ASP A 127 -24.39 -10.66 -12.61
CA ASP A 127 -24.44 -9.35 -13.28
C ASP A 127 -25.65 -8.57 -12.79
N ARG A 128 -26.85 -9.15 -12.95
CA ARG A 128 -28.11 -8.52 -12.51
C ARG A 128 -28.12 -8.25 -11.01
N MET A 129 -27.62 -9.18 -10.20
CA MET A 129 -27.65 -9.07 -8.74
C MET A 129 -26.79 -7.92 -8.23
N PHE A 130 -25.52 -7.85 -8.63
CA PHE A 130 -24.60 -6.83 -8.12
C PHE A 130 -24.82 -5.48 -8.79
N PHE A 131 -25.30 -5.44 -10.03
CA PHE A 131 -25.77 -4.20 -10.64
C PHE A 131 -27.03 -3.66 -9.93
N HIS A 132 -27.98 -4.52 -9.58
CA HIS A 132 -29.13 -4.12 -8.77
C HIS A 132 -28.69 -3.64 -7.38
N HIS A 133 -27.76 -4.34 -6.72
CA HIS A 133 -27.20 -3.91 -5.44
C HIS A 133 -26.51 -2.54 -5.56
N PHE A 134 -25.78 -2.31 -6.66
CA PHE A 134 -25.18 -1.02 -6.94
C PHE A 134 -26.24 0.08 -7.04
N ARG A 135 -27.27 -0.15 -7.87
CA ARG A 135 -28.35 0.80 -8.15
C ARG A 135 -29.23 1.11 -6.94
N SER A 136 -29.53 0.11 -6.11
CA SER A 136 -30.50 0.24 -5.04
C SER A 136 -29.88 0.56 -3.68
N ILE A 137 -28.59 0.29 -3.50
CA ILE A 137 -27.91 0.41 -2.22
C ILE A 137 -26.62 1.20 -2.35
N THR A 138 -25.69 0.75 -3.20
CA THR A 138 -24.34 1.34 -3.25
C THR A 138 -24.37 2.81 -3.60
N MET A 139 -25.09 3.20 -4.67
CA MET A 139 -25.20 4.63 -4.99
C MET A 139 -25.89 5.42 -3.88
N VAL A 140 -26.88 4.85 -3.19
CA VAL A 140 -27.59 5.55 -2.10
C VAL A 140 -26.66 5.82 -0.92
N ASP A 141 -25.82 4.84 -0.57
CA ASP A 141 -24.82 5.00 0.48
C ASP A 141 -23.66 5.93 0.04
N PHE A 142 -23.44 6.08 -1.27
CA PHE A 142 -22.43 6.97 -1.88
C PHE A 142 -22.98 8.39 -2.18
N VAL A 143 -24.30 8.63 -2.07
CA VAL A 143 -24.96 9.90 -2.47
C VAL A 143 -24.58 10.99 -1.47
N ARG A 144 -23.41 11.58 -1.63
CA ARG A 144 -23.01 12.81 -0.93
C ARG A 144 -21.98 13.72 -1.65
N LEU A 145 -21.38 13.30 -2.77
CA LEU A 145 -20.59 14.17 -3.65
C LEU A 145 -21.51 15.00 -4.57
N ALA A 146 -21.37 16.34 -4.56
CA ALA A 146 -21.95 17.33 -5.47
C ALA A 146 -23.19 16.83 -6.28
N ASN A 147 -24.39 17.14 -5.80
CA ASN A 147 -25.69 16.74 -6.36
C ASN A 147 -25.74 15.31 -6.99
N PRO A 148 -25.59 14.25 -6.16
CA PRO A 148 -25.18 12.90 -6.59
C PRO A 148 -26.22 12.12 -7.39
N LYS A 149 -27.49 12.54 -7.37
CA LYS A 149 -28.55 11.85 -8.12
C LYS A 149 -28.27 11.90 -9.61
N ASP A 150 -27.73 12.99 -10.11
CA ASP A 150 -27.52 13.16 -11.55
C ASP A 150 -26.25 12.45 -12.02
N PHE A 151 -25.16 12.52 -11.25
CA PHE A 151 -23.92 11.81 -11.58
C PHE A 151 -24.13 10.29 -11.74
N TRP A 152 -24.60 9.61 -10.69
CA TRP A 152 -24.74 8.16 -10.75
C TRP A 152 -25.87 7.72 -11.68
N SER A 153 -27.05 8.33 -11.57
CA SER A 153 -28.24 7.85 -12.28
C SER A 153 -28.36 8.32 -13.72
N GLN A 154 -27.85 9.53 -14.05
CA GLN A 154 -27.92 10.08 -15.40
C GLN A 154 -26.61 9.97 -16.19
N ARG A 155 -25.48 9.64 -15.55
CA ARG A 155 -24.17 9.52 -16.23
C ARG A 155 -23.60 8.12 -16.15
N VAL A 156 -23.29 7.62 -14.96
CA VAL A 156 -22.62 6.31 -14.78
C VAL A 156 -23.52 5.13 -15.18
N LEU A 157 -24.79 5.12 -14.73
CA LEU A 157 -25.71 4.02 -15.06
C LEU A 157 -25.97 3.89 -16.58
N PRO A 158 -26.25 4.96 -17.35
CA PRO A 158 -26.34 4.87 -18.81
C PRO A 158 -25.06 4.33 -19.46
N MET A 159 -23.87 4.80 -19.02
CA MET A 159 -22.58 4.32 -19.56
C MET A 159 -22.40 2.81 -19.40
N CYS A 160 -22.99 2.18 -18.39
CA CYS A 160 -22.94 0.73 -18.23
C CYS A 160 -23.63 -0.02 -19.37
N HIS A 161 -24.61 0.58 -20.05
CA HIS A 161 -25.29 -0.08 -21.18
C HIS A 161 -24.42 -0.08 -22.44
N ASP A 162 -23.64 0.97 -22.64
CA ASP A 162 -22.86 1.17 -23.86
C ASP A 162 -21.40 0.70 -23.74
N GLU A 163 -20.82 0.79 -22.54
CA GLU A 163 -19.39 0.50 -22.31
C GLU A 163 -19.21 -0.71 -21.36
N PRO A 164 -18.75 -1.87 -21.89
CA PRO A 164 -18.48 -3.05 -21.08
C PRO A 164 -17.49 -2.83 -19.93
N ALA A 165 -16.47 -1.99 -20.11
CA ALA A 165 -15.48 -1.72 -19.06
C ALA A 165 -16.12 -1.08 -17.83
N VAL A 166 -16.91 -0.03 -18.05
CA VAL A 166 -17.66 0.69 -17.01
C VAL A 166 -18.67 -0.26 -16.35
N ARG A 167 -19.38 -1.08 -17.14
CA ARG A 167 -20.32 -2.08 -16.60
C ARG A 167 -19.63 -3.04 -15.63
N ASN A 168 -18.48 -3.60 -16.02
CA ASN A 168 -17.74 -4.54 -15.19
C ASN A 168 -17.23 -3.86 -13.91
N ALA A 169 -16.73 -2.61 -14.00
CA ALA A 169 -16.30 -1.85 -12.84
C ALA A 169 -17.45 -1.58 -11.85
N VAL A 170 -18.63 -1.20 -12.34
CA VAL A 170 -19.84 -0.99 -11.51
C VAL A 170 -20.30 -2.28 -10.83
N ILE A 171 -20.30 -3.41 -11.54
CA ILE A 171 -20.64 -4.71 -10.95
C ILE A 171 -19.62 -5.12 -9.89
N ALA A 172 -18.33 -4.91 -10.15
CA ALA A 172 -17.26 -5.17 -9.18
C ALA A 172 -17.46 -4.34 -7.90
N LEU A 173 -17.77 -3.06 -8.05
CA LEU A 173 -18.02 -2.13 -6.95
C LEU A 173 -19.26 -2.51 -6.15
N GLY A 174 -20.36 -2.87 -6.81
CA GLY A 174 -21.56 -3.39 -6.16
C GLY A 174 -21.31 -4.70 -5.40
N ALA A 175 -20.46 -5.58 -5.92
CA ALA A 175 -20.05 -6.81 -5.24
C ALA A 175 -19.15 -6.54 -4.03
N ALA A 176 -18.18 -5.64 -4.16
CA ALA A 176 -17.30 -5.21 -3.07
C ALA A 176 -18.10 -4.60 -1.92
N HIS A 177 -19.02 -3.67 -2.24
CA HIS A 177 -19.88 -3.04 -1.23
C HIS A 177 -20.82 -4.05 -0.55
N TYR A 178 -21.40 -4.97 -1.31
CA TYR A 178 -22.20 -6.05 -0.74
C TYR A 178 -21.41 -6.90 0.28
N VAL A 179 -20.17 -7.26 -0.04
CA VAL A 179 -19.27 -7.97 0.88
C VAL A 179 -18.98 -7.14 2.12
N TYR A 180 -18.67 -5.86 1.95
CA TYR A 180 -18.38 -4.95 3.05
C TYR A 180 -19.53 -4.91 4.08
N LEU A 181 -20.77 -4.75 3.60
CA LEU A 181 -21.96 -4.78 4.45
C LEU A 181 -22.18 -6.15 5.12
N GLN A 182 -21.81 -7.26 4.47
CA GLN A 182 -21.91 -8.62 5.01
C GLN A 182 -20.86 -8.92 6.10
N LYS A 183 -19.62 -8.46 5.92
CA LYS A 183 -18.53 -8.69 6.89
C LYS A 183 -18.81 -8.01 8.22
N LEU A 184 -19.37 -6.81 8.17
CA LEU A 184 -19.62 -5.98 9.36
C LEU A 184 -20.96 -6.27 10.05
N SER A 185 -21.88 -7.02 9.41
CA SER A 185 -23.12 -7.53 10.02
C SER A 185 -22.92 -8.81 10.85
N LYS A 186 -21.71 -9.38 10.89
CA LYS A 186 -21.34 -10.48 11.79
C LYS A 186 -20.71 -9.93 13.10
N PRO A 187 -21.08 -10.46 14.27
CA PRO A 187 -20.42 -10.11 15.54
C PRO A 187 -19.01 -10.71 15.58
N CYS A 188 -18.00 -9.88 15.28
CA CYS A 188 -16.56 -10.15 15.29
C CYS A 188 -16.09 -11.37 14.46
N PRO A 189 -15.15 -11.21 13.51
CA PRO A 189 -14.34 -12.33 13.09
C PRO A 189 -13.41 -12.70 14.26
N GLY A 190 -13.68 -13.84 14.90
CA GLY A 190 -12.60 -14.62 15.48
C GLY A 190 -11.67 -15.10 14.37
N ASP A 191 -10.41 -15.32 14.73
CA ASP A 191 -9.32 -15.80 13.88
C ASP A 191 -9.73 -16.78 12.77
N ASN A 192 -9.03 -16.68 11.63
CA ASN A 192 -8.90 -17.67 10.57
C ASN A 192 -10.03 -17.78 9.52
N ASP A 193 -10.20 -16.75 8.70
CA ASP A 193 -10.55 -17.01 7.30
C ASP A 193 -9.71 -16.13 6.37
N ALA A 194 -8.46 -16.55 6.17
CA ALA A 194 -7.56 -15.97 5.16
C ALA A 194 -8.01 -16.29 3.72
N SER A 195 -9.14 -16.97 3.54
CA SER A 195 -9.72 -17.23 2.22
C SER A 195 -10.66 -16.09 1.83
N MET A 196 -10.45 -15.56 0.62
CA MET A 196 -11.40 -14.63 0.01
C MET A 196 -12.77 -15.30 -0.05
N THR A 197 -13.79 -14.62 0.46
CA THR A 197 -15.16 -15.10 0.35
C THR A 197 -15.51 -15.25 -1.13
N HIS A 198 -16.45 -16.15 -1.44
CA HIS A 198 -16.93 -16.38 -2.80
C HIS A 198 -17.24 -15.09 -3.56
N PHE A 199 -17.86 -14.11 -2.88
CA PHE A 199 -18.24 -12.83 -3.49
C PHE A 199 -17.07 -11.85 -3.67
N GLU A 200 -16.01 -11.93 -2.87
CA GLU A 200 -14.79 -11.15 -3.09
C GLU A 200 -14.02 -11.64 -4.31
N CYS A 201 -14.00 -12.95 -4.55
CA CYS A 201 -13.48 -13.52 -5.79
C CYS A 201 -14.30 -13.02 -7.00
N VAL A 202 -15.63 -12.92 -6.85
CA VAL A 202 -16.49 -12.38 -7.91
C VAL A 202 -16.20 -10.89 -8.18
N ALA A 203 -16.09 -10.07 -7.13
CA ALA A 203 -15.72 -8.65 -7.27
C ALA A 203 -14.37 -8.50 -7.99
N THR A 204 -13.36 -9.27 -7.59
CA THR A 204 -12.03 -9.29 -8.21
C THR A 204 -12.08 -9.75 -9.68
N GLN A 205 -12.94 -10.72 -10.02
CA GLN A 205 -13.10 -11.16 -11.40
C GLN A 205 -13.65 -10.04 -12.30
N TYR A 206 -14.69 -9.34 -11.85
CA TYR A 206 -15.27 -8.22 -12.61
C TYR A 206 -14.29 -7.04 -12.71
N TYR A 207 -13.54 -6.76 -11.65
CA TYR A 207 -12.46 -5.77 -11.66
C TYR A 207 -11.43 -6.07 -12.76
N ASN A 208 -10.89 -7.29 -12.80
CA ASN A 208 -9.91 -7.68 -13.82
C ASN A 208 -10.49 -7.66 -15.24
N ASN A 209 -11.77 -8.02 -15.41
CA ASN A 209 -12.45 -7.93 -16.69
C ASN A 209 -12.53 -6.48 -17.18
N ALA A 210 -12.83 -5.54 -16.28
CA ALA A 210 -12.86 -4.12 -16.60
C ALA A 210 -11.48 -3.61 -17.03
N ILE A 211 -10.42 -3.91 -16.26
CA ILE A 211 -9.03 -3.56 -16.62
C ILE A 211 -8.64 -4.13 -18.00
N GLY A 212 -8.94 -5.40 -18.27
CA GLY A 212 -8.63 -6.02 -19.57
C GLY A 212 -9.34 -5.35 -20.75
N GLN A 213 -10.56 -4.83 -20.55
CA GLN A 213 -11.29 -4.07 -21.56
C GLN A 213 -10.74 -2.67 -21.75
N LEU A 214 -10.32 -2.01 -20.66
CA LEU A 214 -9.66 -0.70 -20.69
C LEU A 214 -8.33 -0.74 -21.45
N VAL A 215 -7.51 -1.77 -21.25
CA VAL A 215 -6.27 -1.96 -22.03
C VAL A 215 -6.57 -2.07 -23.53
N THR A 216 -7.65 -2.76 -23.89
CA THR A 216 -8.06 -2.88 -25.31
C THR A 216 -8.51 -1.52 -25.88
N LEU A 217 -9.28 -0.74 -25.10
CA LEU A 217 -9.68 0.62 -25.46
C LEU A 217 -8.48 1.57 -25.61
N ASN A 218 -7.41 1.34 -24.83
CA ASN A 218 -6.18 2.11 -24.88
C ASN A 218 -5.29 1.76 -26.09
N ASP A 219 -5.31 0.51 -26.55
CA ASP A 219 -4.54 0.05 -27.72
C ASP A 219 -5.15 0.49 -29.06
N ASP A 220 -6.42 0.87 -29.09
CA ASP A 220 -7.04 1.46 -30.28
C ASP A 220 -6.44 2.88 -30.49
N ASN A 221 -5.96 3.18 -31.70
CA ASN A 221 -5.36 4.47 -32.12
C ASN A 221 -6.30 5.71 -31.98
N ASN A 222 -7.40 5.60 -31.23
CA ASN A 222 -8.45 6.58 -31.00
C ASN A 222 -8.35 7.29 -29.63
N LEU A 223 -7.26 7.09 -28.87
CA LEU A 223 -7.03 7.75 -27.57
C LEU A 223 -7.11 9.28 -27.57
N THR A 224 -7.12 9.91 -28.75
CA THR A 224 -7.33 11.35 -28.93
C THR A 224 -8.80 11.78 -28.83
N LEU A 225 -9.74 10.85 -28.65
CA LEU A 225 -11.17 11.15 -28.49
C LEU A 225 -11.53 11.25 -27.01
N TRP A 226 -12.01 12.42 -26.59
CA TRP A 226 -12.46 12.71 -25.23
C TRP A 226 -13.46 11.68 -24.67
N ASP A 227 -14.27 11.04 -25.53
CA ASP A 227 -15.24 10.00 -25.12
C ASP A 227 -14.56 8.74 -24.57
N SER A 228 -13.42 8.32 -25.16
CA SER A 228 -12.68 7.16 -24.67
C SER A 228 -11.93 7.49 -23.37
N GLN A 229 -11.30 8.67 -23.32
CA GLN A 229 -10.64 9.17 -22.11
C GLN A 229 -11.64 9.29 -20.94
N LEU A 230 -12.85 9.78 -21.20
CA LEU A 230 -13.90 9.92 -20.18
C LEU A 230 -14.34 8.58 -19.59
N LYS A 231 -14.42 7.52 -20.41
CA LYS A 231 -14.75 6.15 -19.92
C LYS A 231 -13.63 5.59 -19.05
N ILE A 232 -12.36 5.82 -19.42
CA ILE A 232 -11.20 5.43 -18.61
C ILE A 232 -11.21 6.20 -17.29
N LEU A 233 -11.42 7.52 -17.34
CA LEU A 233 -11.49 8.39 -16.15
C LEU A 233 -12.61 7.96 -15.20
N THR A 234 -13.78 7.61 -15.74
CA THR A 234 -14.91 7.06 -14.97
C THR A 234 -14.52 5.75 -14.28
N CYS A 235 -13.78 4.87 -14.96
CA CYS A 235 -13.29 3.63 -14.35
C CYS A 235 -12.24 3.88 -13.28
N CYS A 236 -11.33 4.86 -13.44
CA CYS A 236 -10.39 5.24 -12.39
C CYS A 236 -11.13 5.60 -11.10
N LEU A 237 -12.15 6.45 -11.18
CA LEU A 237 -12.98 6.80 -10.01
C LEU A 237 -13.68 5.58 -9.41
N LEU A 238 -14.29 4.71 -10.23
CA LEU A 238 -14.94 3.49 -9.75
C LEU A 238 -13.97 2.55 -9.04
N PHE A 239 -12.73 2.43 -9.55
CA PHE A 239 -11.69 1.65 -8.91
C PHE A 239 -11.21 2.29 -7.62
N VAL A 240 -11.01 3.60 -7.55
CA VAL A 240 -10.72 4.31 -6.28
C VAL A 240 -11.78 3.97 -5.22
N CYS A 241 -13.07 4.07 -5.56
CA CYS A 241 -14.15 3.70 -4.63
C CYS A 241 -14.07 2.23 -4.18
N LEU A 242 -13.76 1.31 -5.11
CA LEU A 242 -13.63 -0.12 -4.83
C LEU A 242 -12.41 -0.42 -3.94
N GLU A 243 -11.28 0.21 -4.21
CA GLU A 243 -10.06 0.06 -3.41
C GLU A 243 -10.22 0.64 -2.01
N ASN A 244 -10.94 1.76 -1.89
CA ASN A 244 -11.35 2.33 -0.61
C ASN A 244 -12.20 1.32 0.17
N ILE A 245 -13.22 0.70 -0.44
CA ILE A 245 -14.03 -0.35 0.23
C ILE A 245 -13.17 -1.52 0.73
N PHE A 246 -12.19 -1.96 -0.07
CA PHE A 246 -11.28 -3.03 0.35
C PHE A 246 -10.18 -2.58 1.32
N GLY A 247 -10.04 -1.27 1.55
CA GLY A 247 -9.02 -0.69 2.42
C GLY A 247 -7.60 -0.84 1.89
N ARG A 248 -7.43 -0.90 0.56
CA ARG A 248 -6.15 -1.01 -0.16
C ARG A 248 -5.70 0.36 -0.67
N THR A 249 -5.15 1.16 0.23
CA THR A 249 -4.78 2.57 -0.03
C THR A 249 -3.82 2.71 -1.22
N ASP A 250 -2.78 1.89 -1.31
CA ASP A 250 -1.77 1.98 -2.39
C ASP A 250 -2.35 1.78 -3.79
N GLU A 251 -3.31 0.85 -3.94
CA GLU A 251 -3.99 0.62 -5.22
C GLU A 251 -4.94 1.79 -5.54
N GLY A 252 -5.66 2.28 -4.53
CA GLY A 252 -6.51 3.47 -4.66
C GLY A 252 -5.70 4.68 -5.13
N LEU A 253 -4.55 4.91 -4.51
CA LEU A 253 -3.61 5.96 -4.85
C LEU A 253 -3.14 5.85 -6.31
N ARG A 254 -2.78 4.64 -6.77
CA ARG A 254 -2.40 4.42 -8.18
C ARG A 254 -3.52 4.81 -9.16
N HIS A 255 -4.78 4.50 -8.84
CA HIS A 255 -5.93 4.90 -9.66
C HIS A 255 -6.19 6.40 -9.62
N MET A 256 -5.99 7.06 -8.47
CA MET A 256 -6.07 8.52 -8.35
C MET A 256 -5.01 9.21 -9.20
N GLN A 257 -3.75 8.80 -9.10
CA GLN A 257 -2.65 9.33 -9.90
C GLN A 257 -2.84 9.09 -11.40
N ALA A 258 -3.36 7.92 -11.79
CA ALA A 258 -3.70 7.64 -13.18
C ALA A 258 -4.83 8.55 -13.69
N GLY A 259 -5.86 8.79 -12.87
CA GLY A 259 -6.93 9.74 -13.16
C GLY A 259 -6.40 11.18 -13.33
N ALA A 260 -5.54 11.64 -12.43
CA ALA A 260 -4.93 12.97 -12.51
C ALA A 260 -4.10 13.17 -13.79
N ARG A 261 -3.23 12.20 -14.15
CA ARG A 261 -2.48 12.25 -15.42
C ARG A 261 -3.39 12.23 -16.64
N LEU A 262 -4.51 11.51 -16.58
CA LEU A 262 -5.47 11.48 -17.68
C LEU A 262 -6.18 12.83 -17.84
N LEU A 263 -6.50 13.51 -16.73
CA LEU A 263 -7.06 14.87 -16.74
C LEU A 263 -6.15 15.84 -17.49
N GLU A 264 -4.82 15.75 -17.29
CA GLU A 264 -3.83 16.58 -18.00
C GLU A 264 -3.91 16.48 -19.54
N THR A 265 -4.42 15.35 -20.05
CA THR A 265 -4.57 15.11 -21.49
C THR A 265 -5.86 15.66 -22.09
N PHE A 266 -6.82 16.11 -21.28
CA PHE A 266 -8.07 16.69 -21.78
C PHE A 266 -7.88 18.15 -22.20
N ASP A 267 -8.28 18.46 -23.43
CA ASP A 267 -8.60 19.83 -23.83
C ASP A 267 -10.09 20.08 -23.62
N LEU A 268 -10.45 20.62 -22.44
CA LEU A 268 -11.85 20.89 -22.07
C LEU A 268 -12.58 21.74 -23.12
N SER A 269 -11.88 22.63 -23.84
CA SER A 269 -12.51 23.49 -24.86
C SER A 269 -13.11 22.72 -26.04
N THR A 270 -12.62 21.49 -26.28
CA THR A 270 -13.07 20.62 -27.37
C THR A 270 -14.21 19.68 -26.97
N VAL A 271 -14.49 19.57 -25.68
CA VAL A 271 -15.49 18.65 -25.11
C VAL A 271 -16.87 19.33 -25.08
N PRO A 272 -17.98 18.64 -25.40
CA PRO A 272 -19.31 19.24 -25.29
C PRO A 272 -19.68 19.58 -23.83
N PRO A 273 -20.48 20.64 -23.56
CA PRO A 273 -20.71 21.16 -22.20
C PRO A 273 -21.21 20.13 -21.18
N ASN A 274 -22.09 19.21 -21.60
CA ASN A 274 -22.63 18.16 -20.72
C ASN A 274 -21.58 17.14 -20.28
N PHE A 275 -20.53 16.93 -21.08
CA PHE A 275 -19.41 16.03 -20.76
C PHE A 275 -18.28 16.77 -20.04
N GLN A 276 -18.08 18.06 -20.31
CA GLN A 276 -17.20 18.92 -19.49
C GLN A 276 -17.64 18.89 -18.03
N GLN A 277 -18.94 19.07 -17.77
CA GLN A 277 -19.49 19.02 -16.43
C GLN A 277 -19.19 17.67 -15.76
N LEU A 278 -19.32 16.56 -16.48
CA LEU A 278 -19.02 15.24 -15.94
C LEU A 278 -17.53 15.05 -15.63
N ILE A 279 -16.63 15.55 -16.49
CA ILE A 279 -15.18 15.53 -16.21
C ILE A 279 -14.88 16.33 -14.95
N GLN A 280 -15.48 17.52 -14.81
CA GLN A 280 -15.33 18.37 -13.63
C GLN A 280 -15.86 17.68 -12.37
N GLU A 281 -17.03 17.03 -12.44
CA GLU A 281 -17.58 16.25 -11.33
C GLU A 281 -16.61 15.13 -10.93
N ILE A 282 -16.08 14.35 -11.87
CA ILE A 282 -15.11 13.28 -11.56
C ILE A 282 -13.81 13.84 -10.99
N ALA A 283 -13.27 14.90 -11.58
CA ALA A 283 -12.05 15.57 -11.13
C ALA A 283 -12.19 16.09 -9.70
N THR A 284 -13.35 16.69 -9.38
CA THR A 284 -13.68 17.14 -8.03
C THR A 284 -13.62 15.97 -7.06
N VAL A 285 -14.32 14.87 -7.34
CA VAL A 285 -14.31 13.69 -6.45
C VAL A 285 -12.91 13.10 -6.28
N LEU A 286 -12.12 13.00 -7.34
CA LEU A 286 -10.75 12.51 -7.25
C LEU A 286 -9.87 13.43 -6.40
N LEU A 287 -10.04 14.75 -6.54
CA LEU A 287 -9.35 15.72 -5.71
C LEU A 287 -9.74 15.59 -4.24
N HIS A 288 -11.01 15.29 -3.93
CA HIS A 288 -11.47 14.99 -2.56
C HIS A 288 -10.66 13.85 -1.95
N PHE A 289 -10.57 12.73 -2.66
CA PHE A 289 -9.79 11.61 -2.15
C PHE A 289 -8.30 11.92 -2.02
N CYS A 290 -7.73 12.69 -2.96
CA CYS A 290 -6.32 13.06 -2.84
C CYS A 290 -6.07 13.92 -1.59
N VAL A 291 -6.89 14.94 -1.34
CA VAL A 291 -6.80 15.78 -0.13
C VAL A 291 -6.96 14.94 1.14
N ASP A 292 -7.91 14.00 1.15
CA ASP A 292 -8.09 13.09 2.29
C ASP A 292 -6.88 12.18 2.52
N VAL A 293 -6.28 11.68 1.44
CA VAL A 293 -5.08 10.83 1.52
C VAL A 293 -3.88 11.63 2.01
N SER A 294 -3.71 12.91 1.64
CA SER A 294 -2.58 13.72 2.13
C SER A 294 -2.60 13.96 3.64
N TYR A 295 -3.75 13.81 4.31
CA TYR A 295 -3.81 13.82 5.78
C TYR A 295 -3.47 12.47 6.43
N LEU A 296 -3.45 11.39 5.65
CA LEU A 296 -3.22 10.02 6.10
C LEU A 296 -1.85 9.47 5.72
N ASP A 297 -1.38 9.82 4.52
CA ASP A 297 -0.11 9.42 3.96
C ASP A 297 0.76 10.65 3.81
N ASP A 298 1.84 10.60 4.56
CA ASP A 298 2.74 11.71 4.75
C ASP A 298 3.45 12.02 3.40
N ASP A 299 3.85 10.99 2.66
CA ASP A 299 4.66 11.13 1.44
C ASP A 299 3.82 11.42 0.19
N PHE A 300 2.52 11.70 0.35
CA PHE A 300 1.59 11.88 -0.77
C PHE A 300 1.43 13.36 -1.18
N ASP A 301 2.07 13.71 -2.29
CA ASP A 301 1.83 14.99 -2.96
C ASP A 301 0.51 14.99 -3.75
N VAL A 302 -0.40 15.90 -3.40
CA VAL A 302 -1.68 16.08 -4.08
C VAL A 302 -1.44 16.60 -5.51
N PRO A 303 -1.85 15.86 -6.57
CA PRO A 303 -1.69 16.34 -7.95
C PRO A 303 -2.54 17.59 -8.20
N ASN A 304 -1.98 18.58 -8.91
CA ASN A 304 -2.69 19.80 -9.25
C ASN A 304 -3.83 19.55 -10.26
N MET A 305 -5.04 19.31 -9.74
CA MET A 305 -6.25 19.09 -10.52
C MET A 305 -7.15 20.34 -10.63
N LEU A 306 -6.72 21.48 -10.06
CA LEU A 306 -7.48 22.73 -10.05
C LEU A 306 -7.94 23.21 -11.45
N PRO A 307 -7.17 23.05 -12.55
CA PRO A 307 -7.62 23.44 -13.88
C PRO A 307 -8.83 22.65 -14.41
N TYR A 308 -9.10 21.49 -13.82
CA TYR A 308 -10.10 20.53 -14.31
C TYR A 308 -11.33 20.42 -13.42
N VAL A 309 -11.33 21.05 -12.24
CA VAL A 309 -12.50 21.14 -11.37
C VAL A 309 -13.34 22.37 -11.70
N ALA A 310 -14.56 22.43 -11.18
CA ALA A 310 -15.34 23.67 -11.25
C ALA A 310 -14.60 24.79 -10.50
N PRO A 311 -14.65 26.05 -10.98
CA PRO A 311 -14.02 27.16 -10.28
C PRO A 311 -14.49 27.24 -8.84
N LEU A 312 -13.54 27.33 -7.90
CA LEU A 312 -13.84 27.46 -6.49
C LEU A 312 -14.69 28.73 -6.28
N VAL A 313 -15.81 28.57 -5.58
CA VAL A 313 -16.76 29.64 -5.32
C VAL A 313 -16.14 30.64 -4.34
N GLU A 314 -16.19 31.92 -4.69
CA GLU A 314 -15.91 33.00 -3.73
C GLU A 314 -17.22 33.45 -3.08
N LEU A 315 -17.28 33.33 -1.76
CA LEU A 315 -18.43 33.77 -0.98
C LEU A 315 -18.50 35.31 -0.94
N ASP A 316 -19.64 35.85 -1.36
CA ASP A 316 -19.90 37.28 -1.27
C ASP A 316 -20.09 37.77 0.18
N ASP A 317 -19.94 39.09 0.37
CA ASP A 317 -20.11 39.76 1.66
C ASP A 317 -21.59 39.98 2.05
N ARG A 318 -22.55 39.48 1.26
CA ARG A 318 -23.98 39.70 1.56
C ARG A 318 -24.38 38.80 2.73
N LEU A 319 -24.95 39.44 3.76
CA LEU A 319 -25.56 38.78 4.93
C LEU A 319 -26.88 38.07 4.54
N GLN A 320 -26.76 36.99 3.79
CA GLN A 320 -27.87 36.11 3.39
C GLN A 320 -27.49 34.66 3.71
N PRO A 321 -28.44 33.82 4.16
CA PRO A 321 -28.19 32.41 4.36
C PRO A 321 -27.84 31.73 3.03
N PHE A 322 -27.12 30.60 3.10
CA PHE A 322 -27.02 29.69 1.97
C PHE A 322 -28.41 29.26 1.49
N SER A 323 -28.58 29.04 0.19
CA SER A 323 -29.86 28.59 -0.40
C SER A 323 -30.17 27.13 -0.07
N SER A 324 -29.15 26.33 0.24
CA SER A 324 -29.28 24.91 0.60
C SER A 324 -28.08 24.41 1.41
N LEU A 325 -28.22 23.25 2.06
CA LEU A 325 -27.10 22.56 2.70
C LEU A 325 -26.06 22.07 1.69
N VAL A 326 -26.45 21.81 0.44
CA VAL A 326 -25.53 21.42 -0.64
C VAL A 326 -24.59 22.58 -0.96
N GLU A 327 -25.14 23.79 -1.13
CA GLU A 327 -24.33 25.00 -1.36
C GLU A 327 -23.36 25.27 -0.20
N ALA A 328 -23.85 25.13 1.05
CA ALA A 328 -22.99 25.28 2.22
C ALA A 328 -21.85 24.24 2.23
N LYS A 329 -22.14 22.99 1.85
CA LYS A 329 -21.14 21.93 1.79
C LYS A 329 -20.11 22.16 0.69
N ASP A 330 -20.54 22.52 -0.51
CA ASP A 330 -19.65 22.80 -1.63
C ASP A 330 -18.73 23.99 -1.30
N ALA A 331 -19.26 25.03 -0.65
CA ALA A 331 -18.45 26.16 -0.19
C ALA A 331 -17.47 25.81 0.93
N MET A 332 -17.80 24.85 1.82
CA MET A 332 -16.85 24.35 2.83
C MET A 332 -15.75 23.54 2.16
N TRP A 333 -16.11 22.70 1.20
CA TRP A 333 -15.15 21.94 0.42
C TRP A 333 -14.13 22.85 -0.28
N ASP A 334 -14.58 23.96 -0.86
CA ASP A 334 -13.67 24.91 -1.51
C ASP A 334 -12.62 25.49 -0.53
N LEU A 335 -13.00 25.66 0.73
CA LEU A 335 -12.07 26.05 1.79
C LEU A 335 -11.09 24.92 2.12
N ASP A 336 -11.56 23.67 2.22
CA ASP A 336 -10.72 22.48 2.47
C ASP A 336 -9.65 22.33 1.37
N VAL A 337 -10.02 22.54 0.10
CA VAL A 337 -9.07 22.55 -1.02
C VAL A 337 -8.05 23.66 -0.88
N ARG A 338 -8.51 24.90 -0.66
CA ARG A 338 -7.60 26.05 -0.55
C ARG A 338 -6.58 25.84 0.56
N MET A 339 -6.99 25.27 1.70
CA MET A 339 -6.08 24.93 2.80
C MET A 339 -4.94 24.02 2.34
N THR A 340 -5.22 23.04 1.48
CA THR A 340 -4.24 22.07 0.98
C THR A 340 -3.24 22.69 -0.01
N TYR A 341 -3.65 23.70 -0.79
CA TYR A 341 -2.83 24.32 -1.84
C TYR A 341 -2.13 25.63 -1.44
N ILE A 342 -2.20 26.04 -0.17
CA ILE A 342 -1.47 27.20 0.32
C ILE A 342 0.04 26.88 0.37
N GLU A 343 0.84 27.56 -0.47
CA GLU A 343 2.29 27.37 -0.57
C GLU A 343 3.00 27.78 0.73
N CYS A 344 3.50 26.81 1.51
CA CYS A 344 4.38 27.09 2.65
C CYS A 344 5.84 27.17 2.15
N PRO A 345 6.52 28.33 2.21
CA PRO A 345 7.84 28.49 1.59
C PRO A 345 8.96 27.63 2.19
N ASP A 346 8.78 27.12 3.43
CA ASP A 346 9.86 26.50 4.21
C ASP A 346 9.43 25.30 5.10
N HIS A 347 8.27 24.65 4.89
CA HIS A 347 7.84 23.54 5.79
C HIS A 347 7.45 22.21 5.10
N GLU A 348 7.96 21.13 5.69
CA GLU A 348 7.48 19.74 5.59
C GLU A 348 5.96 19.60 5.84
N PRO A 349 5.31 18.58 5.26
CA PRO A 349 3.87 18.59 4.94
C PRO A 349 2.87 18.39 6.11
N TYR A 350 3.22 18.59 7.39
CA TYR A 350 2.36 18.14 8.51
C TYR A 350 1.98 19.17 9.55
N GLY A 351 0.73 19.04 9.99
CA GLY A 351 0.24 19.42 11.31
C GLY A 351 -0.80 20.52 11.29
N ILE A 352 -1.67 20.53 12.31
CA ILE A 352 -2.35 21.77 12.72
C ILE A 352 -1.23 22.80 12.94
N PRO A 353 -1.24 23.95 12.27
CA PRO A 353 -0.11 24.89 12.32
C PRO A 353 0.29 25.24 13.75
N ASP A 354 1.60 25.31 14.02
CA ASP A 354 2.07 26.01 15.23
C ASP A 354 1.64 27.48 15.15
N LYS A 355 1.01 27.96 16.22
CA LYS A 355 0.41 29.31 16.27
C LYS A 355 1.45 30.41 16.05
N ASP A 356 2.69 30.11 16.40
CA ASP A 356 3.85 30.99 16.24
C ASP A 356 4.57 30.78 14.89
N CYS A 357 4.17 29.78 14.09
CA CYS A 357 4.67 29.50 12.74
C CYS A 357 3.54 29.38 11.69
N MET A 358 2.35 29.97 11.92
CA MET A 358 1.36 30.09 10.85
C MET A 358 1.94 30.94 9.73
N PRO A 359 2.14 30.40 8.51
CA PRO A 359 2.63 31.20 7.41
C PRO A 359 1.62 32.32 7.10
N ASP A 360 2.10 33.51 6.74
CA ASP A 360 1.27 34.72 6.57
C ASP A 360 0.06 34.50 5.63
N ASN A 361 0.16 33.53 4.73
CA ASN A 361 -0.86 33.10 3.77
C ASN A 361 -2.05 32.31 4.37
N MET A 362 -1.93 31.66 5.54
CA MET A 362 -3.07 30.98 6.16
C MET A 362 -4.09 31.96 6.75
N ASN A 363 -3.64 33.17 7.11
CA ASN A 363 -4.54 34.25 7.54
C ASN A 363 -5.51 34.65 6.41
N GLU A 364 -5.17 34.38 5.14
CA GLU A 364 -6.04 34.65 3.99
C GLU A 364 -7.32 33.79 3.98
N LEU A 365 -7.35 32.67 4.72
CA LEU A 365 -8.52 31.80 4.83
C LEU A 365 -9.46 32.15 5.98
N ILE A 366 -9.00 32.95 6.95
CA ILE A 366 -9.81 33.30 8.12
C ILE A 366 -11.07 34.05 7.69
N GLU A 367 -10.93 35.07 6.86
CA GLU A 367 -12.07 35.87 6.40
C GLU A 367 -13.07 35.04 5.55
N PRO A 368 -12.64 34.26 4.54
CA PRO A 368 -13.51 33.31 3.83
C PRO A 368 -14.24 32.33 4.77
N PHE A 369 -13.56 31.77 5.76
CA PHE A 369 -14.17 30.86 6.73
C PHE A 369 -15.20 31.57 7.62
N GLU A 370 -14.91 32.77 8.10
CA GLU A 370 -15.86 33.57 8.88
C GLU A 370 -17.12 33.96 8.08
N ARG A 371 -16.96 34.27 6.78
CA ARG A 371 -18.10 34.47 5.87
C ARG A 371 -18.92 33.19 5.74
N TRP A 372 -18.27 32.05 5.51
CA TRP A 372 -18.94 30.75 5.45
C TRP A 372 -19.72 30.47 6.74
N LYS A 373 -19.08 30.63 7.90
CA LYS A 373 -19.66 30.40 9.23
C LYS A 373 -20.89 31.27 9.45
N THR A 374 -20.82 32.55 9.08
CA THR A 374 -21.93 33.49 9.20
C THR A 374 -23.12 33.06 8.35
N LYS A 375 -22.91 32.75 7.07
CA LYS A 375 -23.97 32.29 6.16
C LYS A 375 -24.57 30.95 6.59
N PHE A 376 -23.75 30.03 7.08
CA PHE A 376 -24.20 28.73 7.61
C PHE A 376 -25.04 28.89 8.88
N ASN A 377 -24.62 29.72 9.83
CA ASN A 377 -25.39 30.00 11.04
C ASN A 377 -26.76 30.63 10.72
N LEU A 378 -26.83 31.52 9.71
CA LEU A 378 -28.10 32.06 9.22
C LEU A 378 -29.00 30.96 8.62
N LEU A 379 -28.42 30.03 7.84
CA LEU A 379 -29.16 28.90 7.29
C LEU A 379 -29.72 28.01 8.41
N VAL A 380 -28.90 27.62 9.39
CA VAL A 380 -29.33 26.80 10.53
C VAL A 380 -30.40 27.53 11.35
N ALA A 381 -30.21 28.82 11.63
CA ALA A 381 -31.20 29.61 12.37
C ALA A 381 -32.56 29.65 11.66
N SER A 382 -32.59 29.73 10.33
CA SER A 382 -33.82 29.68 9.54
C SER A 382 -34.55 28.32 9.62
N GLN A 383 -33.87 27.26 10.04
CA GLN A 383 -34.44 25.92 10.21
C GLN A 383 -34.97 25.66 11.62
N ILE A 384 -34.52 26.41 12.64
CA ILE A 384 -34.89 26.23 14.06
C ILE A 384 -36.39 26.49 14.30
N ASP A 385 -37.04 27.32 13.47
CA ASP A 385 -38.48 27.58 13.56
C ASP A 385 -39.34 26.41 13.06
N ASN A 386 -38.73 25.37 12.48
CA ASN A 386 -39.43 24.21 11.92
C ASN A 386 -39.33 23.02 12.90
N THR A 387 -40.43 22.66 13.57
CA THR A 387 -40.44 21.61 14.61
C THR A 387 -40.37 20.18 14.05
N ASP A 388 -40.50 19.99 12.73
CA ASP A 388 -40.47 18.70 12.03
C ASP A 388 -39.36 18.66 10.95
N VAL A 389 -38.11 18.98 11.31
CA VAL A 389 -36.98 18.84 10.36
C VAL A 389 -36.76 17.34 10.04
N PRO A 390 -36.76 16.93 8.76
CA PRO A 390 -36.44 15.56 8.36
C PRO A 390 -35.08 15.06 8.88
N ILE A 391 -34.99 13.77 9.22
CA ILE A 391 -33.80 13.16 9.83
C ILE A 391 -32.54 13.25 8.95
N ASP A 392 -32.71 13.21 7.63
CA ASP A 392 -31.64 13.41 6.64
C ASP A 392 -31.09 14.84 6.68
N ILE A 393 -31.96 15.84 6.81
CA ILE A 393 -31.56 17.25 6.95
C ILE A 393 -30.84 17.47 8.29
N GLN A 394 -31.35 16.89 9.39
CA GLN A 394 -30.68 16.96 10.71
C GLN A 394 -29.27 16.36 10.65
N ARG A 395 -29.13 15.20 10.01
CA ARG A 395 -27.85 14.50 9.85
C ARG A 395 -26.84 15.33 9.04
N GLU A 396 -27.27 15.94 7.93
CA GLU A 396 -26.42 16.81 7.11
C GLU A 396 -25.99 18.08 7.84
N THR A 397 -26.91 18.71 8.55
CA THR A 397 -26.60 19.88 9.38
C THR A 397 -25.55 19.55 10.42
N LEU A 398 -25.65 18.40 11.10
CA LEU A 398 -24.64 17.96 12.08
C LEU A 398 -23.25 17.75 11.46
N ILE A 399 -23.16 17.22 10.24
CA ILE A 399 -21.87 17.05 9.56
C ILE A 399 -21.23 18.40 9.25
N LEU A 400 -22.01 19.37 8.77
CA LEU A 400 -21.47 20.71 8.51
C LEU A 400 -21.11 21.45 9.81
N MET A 401 -21.83 21.20 10.91
CA MET A 401 -21.45 21.69 12.24
C MET A 401 -20.16 21.04 12.75
N LEU A 402 -19.96 19.74 12.52
CA LEU A 402 -18.70 19.05 12.81
C LEU A 402 -17.55 19.65 12.02
N ARG A 403 -17.71 19.84 10.70
CA ARG A 403 -16.68 20.47 9.86
C ARG A 403 -16.36 21.90 10.29
N ARG A 404 -17.38 22.70 10.63
CA ARG A 404 -17.19 24.04 11.22
C ARG A 404 -16.31 23.96 12.47
N ALA A 405 -16.64 23.06 13.40
CA ALA A 405 -15.91 22.92 14.65
C ALA A 405 -14.45 22.47 14.42
N VAL A 406 -14.19 21.58 13.45
CA VAL A 406 -12.82 21.22 13.05
C VAL A 406 -12.04 22.45 12.60
N TRP A 407 -12.62 23.28 11.73
CA TRP A 407 -12.01 24.52 11.30
C TRP A 407 -11.77 25.51 12.45
N GLU A 408 -12.69 25.62 13.40
CA GLU A 408 -12.52 26.47 14.60
C GLU A 408 -11.41 25.95 15.53
N VAL A 409 -11.17 24.63 15.54
CA VAL A 409 -10.05 24.00 16.27
C VAL A 409 -8.72 24.23 15.55
N ILE A 410 -8.70 24.15 14.21
CA ILE A 410 -7.49 24.37 13.39
C ILE A 410 -7.11 25.86 13.34
N MET A 411 -8.11 26.75 13.31
CA MET A 411 -7.98 28.21 13.16
C MET A 411 -8.55 28.96 14.37
N PRO A 412 -7.96 28.81 15.57
CA PRO A 412 -8.48 29.46 16.77
C PRO A 412 -8.36 30.99 16.69
N ILE A 413 -9.43 31.68 17.08
CA ILE A 413 -9.43 33.14 17.22
C ILE A 413 -8.56 33.51 18.43
N LYS A 414 -7.58 34.41 18.25
CA LYS A 414 -6.75 34.93 19.34
C LYS A 414 -7.63 35.62 20.39
N ALA A 415 -7.80 34.98 21.54
CA ALA A 415 -8.58 35.47 22.68
C ALA A 415 -7.83 35.20 24.00
N ASP A 416 -8.11 35.98 25.04
CA ASP A 416 -7.43 35.87 26.34
C ASP A 416 -7.64 34.50 27.04
N ASN A 417 -8.69 33.75 26.66
CA ASN A 417 -9.09 32.46 27.25
C ASN A 417 -8.94 31.26 26.26
N GLU A 418 -7.94 31.32 25.39
CA GLU A 418 -7.81 30.42 24.23
C GLU A 418 -7.85 28.91 24.58
N ALA A 419 -7.17 28.49 25.64
CA ALA A 419 -7.13 27.08 26.05
C ALA A 419 -8.48 26.56 26.55
N GLU A 420 -9.24 27.39 27.28
CA GLU A 420 -10.58 27.03 27.76
C GLU A 420 -11.57 26.92 26.60
N GLU A 421 -11.45 27.82 25.62
CA GLU A 421 -12.30 27.85 24.45
C GLU A 421 -12.00 26.67 23.51
N LEU A 422 -10.72 26.34 23.30
CA LEU A 422 -10.32 25.15 22.55
C LEU A 422 -10.87 23.87 23.20
N ALA A 423 -10.74 23.72 24.52
CA ALA A 423 -11.31 22.57 25.24
C ALA A 423 -12.84 22.52 25.17
N ARG A 424 -13.52 23.68 25.13
CA ARG A 424 -14.98 23.78 24.92
C ARG A 424 -15.35 23.27 23.51
N LEU A 425 -14.66 23.74 22.48
CA LEU A 425 -14.89 23.36 21.08
C LEU A 425 -14.63 21.86 20.85
N GLN A 426 -13.54 21.31 21.40
CA GLN A 426 -13.22 19.89 21.29
C GLN A 426 -14.32 19.01 21.92
N ARG A 427 -14.88 19.42 23.08
CA ARG A 427 -16.01 18.71 23.71
C ARG A 427 -17.30 18.81 22.87
N GLU A 428 -17.62 20.02 22.38
CA GLU A 428 -18.79 20.25 21.52
C GLU A 428 -18.74 19.37 20.26
N LEU A 429 -17.57 19.24 19.64
CA LEU A 429 -17.35 18.39 18.47
C LEU A 429 -17.62 16.91 18.79
N VAL A 430 -17.09 16.39 19.90
CA VAL A 430 -17.31 14.99 20.29
C VAL A 430 -18.79 14.74 20.63
N ASP A 431 -19.46 15.67 21.31
CA ASP A 431 -20.90 15.58 21.61
C ASP A 431 -21.73 15.54 20.31
N MET A 432 -21.38 16.35 19.31
CA MET A 432 -22.02 16.32 17.99
C MET A 432 -21.77 15.00 17.25
N ALA A 433 -20.57 14.41 17.35
CA ALA A 433 -20.25 13.13 16.74
C ALA A 433 -21.04 11.98 17.40
N GLU A 434 -21.19 12.00 18.73
CA GLU A 434 -22.04 11.05 19.47
C GLU A 434 -23.50 11.13 19.02
N LEU A 435 -24.03 12.36 18.88
CA LEU A 435 -25.38 12.58 18.40
C LEU A 435 -25.56 12.08 16.96
N LEU A 436 -24.62 12.40 16.06
CA LEU A 436 -24.61 11.92 14.68
C LEU A 436 -24.67 10.39 14.63
N TYR A 437 -23.81 9.71 15.41
CA TYR A 437 -23.78 8.24 15.43
C TYR A 437 -25.05 7.64 16.01
N SER A 438 -25.67 8.28 17.00
CA SER A 438 -26.95 7.85 17.55
C SER A 438 -28.09 7.92 16.51
N ILE A 439 -28.13 9.01 15.73
CA ILE A 439 -29.09 9.21 14.65
C ILE A 439 -28.86 8.14 13.56
N GLU A 440 -27.62 7.96 13.11
CA GLU A 440 -27.27 6.98 12.08
C GLU A 440 -27.55 5.54 12.50
N ALA A 441 -27.26 5.18 13.75
CA ALA A 441 -27.55 3.86 14.29
C ALA A 441 -29.06 3.56 14.30
N SER A 442 -29.88 4.55 14.69
CA SER A 442 -31.35 4.43 14.67
C SER A 442 -31.92 4.36 13.25
N TRP A 443 -31.28 5.04 12.29
CA TRP A 443 -31.76 5.20 10.93
C TRP A 443 -31.36 4.03 10.01
N LEU A 444 -30.10 3.62 10.02
CA LEU A 444 -29.54 2.65 9.07
C LEU A 444 -29.49 1.23 9.62
N GLY A 445 -29.21 1.06 10.92
CA GLY A 445 -29.10 -0.25 11.58
C GLY A 445 -28.11 -1.22 10.91
N ARG A 446 -27.16 -0.67 10.13
CA ARG A 446 -26.15 -1.40 9.37
C ARG A 446 -24.85 -0.59 9.30
N PRO A 447 -23.71 -1.25 9.01
CA PRO A 447 -22.42 -0.60 8.80
C PRO A 447 -22.46 0.43 7.66
N MET A 448 -21.68 1.51 7.78
CA MET A 448 -21.66 2.62 6.82
C MET A 448 -20.37 2.64 6.02
N PHE A 449 -20.52 2.82 4.70
CA PHE A 449 -19.47 3.29 3.81
C PHE A 449 -20.01 4.54 3.10
N THR A 450 -19.27 5.64 3.19
CA THR A 450 -19.54 6.87 2.43
C THR A 450 -18.27 7.27 1.70
N LEU A 451 -18.39 8.02 0.60
CA LEU A 451 -17.24 8.56 -0.12
C LEU A 451 -16.70 9.84 0.55
N ASP A 452 -17.55 10.56 1.28
CA ASP A 452 -17.11 11.77 1.95
C ASP A 452 -16.49 11.51 3.32
N SER A 453 -15.54 12.36 3.62
CA SER A 453 -14.88 12.51 4.90
C SER A 453 -15.72 13.41 5.81
N ASP A 454 -16.39 12.80 6.77
CA ASP A 454 -17.39 13.42 7.63
C ASP A 454 -16.86 13.48 9.08
N SER A 455 -16.95 12.35 9.79
CA SER A 455 -16.77 12.28 11.24
C SER A 455 -15.44 11.67 11.65
N ILE A 456 -14.90 10.75 10.85
CA ILE A 456 -13.63 10.08 11.16
C ILE A 456 -12.46 11.08 11.14
N PRO A 457 -12.28 11.92 10.10
CA PRO A 457 -11.23 12.93 10.11
C PRO A 457 -11.42 13.92 11.27
N ALA A 458 -12.66 14.37 11.53
CA ALA A 458 -12.94 15.30 12.62
C ALA A 458 -12.49 14.75 13.98
N LEU A 459 -12.85 13.50 14.28
CA LEU A 459 -12.43 12.80 15.49
C LEU A 459 -10.91 12.57 15.55
N TYR A 460 -10.28 12.32 14.39
CA TYR A 460 -8.84 12.17 14.28
C TYR A 460 -8.09 13.46 14.63
N PHE A 461 -8.43 14.58 14.00
CA PHE A 461 -7.77 15.87 14.24
C PHE A 461 -7.95 16.36 15.69
N VAL A 462 -9.15 16.20 16.25
CA VAL A 462 -9.38 16.50 17.66
C VAL A 462 -8.60 15.55 18.55
N GLY A 463 -8.57 14.25 18.23
CA GLY A 463 -7.81 13.26 18.98
C GLY A 463 -6.32 13.60 19.08
N LEU A 464 -5.71 14.05 17.97
CA LEU A 464 -4.29 14.44 17.93
C LEU A 464 -3.96 15.66 18.80
N SER A 465 -4.91 16.59 18.96
CA SER A 465 -4.74 17.82 19.74
C SER A 465 -5.37 17.77 21.13
N CYS A 466 -5.92 16.61 21.54
CA CYS A 466 -6.66 16.47 22.78
C CYS A 466 -5.72 16.19 23.96
N GLU A 467 -5.74 17.08 24.96
CA GLU A 467 -4.99 16.88 26.21
C GLU A 467 -5.83 16.19 27.32
N ASP A 468 -7.15 16.13 27.17
CA ASP A 468 -8.06 15.53 28.15
C ASP A 468 -8.15 14.00 27.93
N PRO A 469 -7.62 13.16 28.85
CA PRO A 469 -7.64 11.71 28.70
C PRO A 469 -9.04 11.12 28.64
N ALA A 470 -10.02 11.74 29.30
CA ALA A 470 -11.40 11.27 29.28
C ALA A 470 -12.02 11.52 27.89
N LEU A 471 -11.74 12.68 27.30
CA LEU A 471 -12.19 13.01 25.95
C LEU A 471 -11.50 12.14 24.89
N ALA A 472 -10.18 11.92 25.02
CA ALA A 472 -9.44 11.00 24.15
C ALA A 472 -10.01 9.56 24.20
N GLN A 473 -10.37 9.05 25.38
CA GLN A 473 -11.03 7.75 25.50
C GLN A 473 -12.42 7.73 24.87
N ARG A 474 -13.20 8.81 24.97
CA ARG A 474 -14.49 8.92 24.26
C ARG A 474 -14.31 8.85 22.75
N ILE A 475 -13.33 9.57 22.21
CA ILE A 475 -12.99 9.55 20.79
C ILE A 475 -12.63 8.14 20.32
N LEU A 476 -11.74 7.45 21.05
CA LEU A 476 -11.37 6.08 20.74
C LEU A 476 -12.55 5.12 20.80
N ALA A 477 -13.41 5.24 21.82
CA ALA A 477 -14.61 4.44 21.93
C ALA A 477 -15.56 4.65 20.74
N LEU A 478 -15.71 5.89 20.27
CA LEU A 478 -16.51 6.21 19.08
C LEU A 478 -15.93 5.59 17.82
N LEU A 479 -14.62 5.77 17.57
CA LEU A 479 -13.95 5.24 16.39
C LEU A 479 -13.98 3.71 16.34
N ARG A 480 -13.73 3.04 17.47
CA ARG A 480 -13.82 1.56 17.59
C ARG A 480 -15.27 1.07 17.49
N GLY A 481 -16.22 1.83 18.02
CA GLY A 481 -17.65 1.49 18.04
C GLY A 481 -18.35 1.68 16.69
N SER A 482 -17.91 2.62 15.87
CA SER A 482 -18.63 3.02 14.65
C SER A 482 -18.55 2.02 13.50
N ARG A 483 -17.44 1.25 13.40
CA ARG A 483 -17.16 0.31 12.30
C ARG A 483 -17.48 0.93 10.93
N ARG A 484 -17.00 2.16 10.75
CA ARG A 484 -17.34 3.05 9.63
C ARG A 484 -16.12 3.25 8.74
N ARG A 485 -16.40 3.47 7.45
CA ARG A 485 -15.40 3.90 6.48
C ARG A 485 -15.91 5.10 5.69
N GLU A 486 -15.06 6.11 5.57
CA GLU A 486 -15.32 7.40 4.92
C GLU A 486 -14.22 7.64 3.88
N GLY A 487 -14.46 7.27 2.62
CA GLY A 487 -13.43 7.27 1.59
C GLY A 487 -12.19 6.45 2.02
N PRO A 488 -10.99 7.06 2.09
CA PRO A 488 -9.78 6.39 2.56
C PRO A 488 -9.75 6.18 4.09
N TRP A 489 -10.55 6.94 4.86
CA TRP A 489 -10.58 6.90 6.32
C TRP A 489 -11.29 5.65 6.84
N ASP A 490 -10.58 4.86 7.65
CA ASP A 490 -11.14 3.69 8.34
C ASP A 490 -11.13 3.92 9.84
N SER A 491 -12.29 3.83 10.48
CA SER A 491 -12.42 4.23 11.88
C SER A 491 -11.54 3.39 12.82
N TRP A 492 -11.29 2.12 12.49
CA TRP A 492 -10.44 1.25 13.29
C TRP A 492 -8.95 1.52 13.04
N LYS A 493 -8.54 1.68 11.78
CA LYS A 493 -7.14 2.04 11.47
C LYS A 493 -6.78 3.40 12.07
N VAL A 494 -7.70 4.35 12.07
CA VAL A 494 -7.53 5.68 12.67
C VAL A 494 -7.45 5.58 14.19
N ALA A 495 -8.28 4.74 14.83
CA ALA A 495 -8.16 4.48 16.26
C ALA A 495 -6.82 3.83 16.63
N ASP A 496 -6.33 2.87 15.82
CA ASP A 496 -5.00 2.26 16.01
C ASP A 496 -3.90 3.34 15.97
N ARG A 497 -3.98 4.28 15.01
CA ARG A 497 -3.03 5.39 14.88
C ARG A 497 -3.11 6.33 16.09
N LEU A 498 -4.31 6.72 16.50
CA LEU A 498 -4.51 7.63 17.64
C LEU A 498 -4.06 6.99 18.97
N GLU A 499 -4.33 5.70 19.20
CA GLU A 499 -3.83 4.97 20.36
C GLU A 499 -2.30 4.93 20.39
N ALA A 500 -1.65 4.74 19.23
CA ALA A 500 -0.20 4.75 19.14
C ALA A 500 0.40 6.11 19.52
N GLU A 501 -0.20 7.22 19.07
CA GLU A 501 0.21 8.59 19.43
C GLU A 501 -0.02 8.91 20.91
N LEU A 502 -1.11 8.42 21.52
CA LEU A 502 -1.38 8.61 22.95
C LEU A 502 -0.43 7.82 23.85
N LEU A 503 0.00 6.63 23.42
CA LEU A 503 0.92 5.75 24.17
C LEU A 503 2.38 6.19 24.06
N ASN A 504 2.77 6.68 22.89
CA ASN A 504 4.06 7.28 22.64
C ASN A 504 3.82 8.70 22.16
N PRO A 505 3.54 9.66 23.05
CA PRO A 505 3.45 11.04 22.65
C PRO A 505 4.81 11.40 22.07
N SER A 506 4.86 11.47 20.74
CA SER A 506 5.93 12.14 20.02
C SER A 506 6.17 13.48 20.74
N PRO A 507 7.41 13.98 20.86
CA PRO A 507 7.58 15.36 21.29
C PRO A 507 6.71 16.20 20.35
N CYS A 508 5.59 16.68 20.88
CA CYS A 508 4.76 17.64 20.19
C CYS A 508 5.73 18.72 19.71
N PRO A 509 5.76 19.09 18.43
CA PRO A 509 6.57 20.23 17.96
C PRO A 509 6.36 21.49 18.83
N PHE A 510 5.22 21.53 19.54
CA PHE A 510 4.64 22.62 20.32
C PHE A 510 5.06 22.66 21.80
N LYS A 511 6.07 21.90 22.24
CA LYS A 511 6.63 22.03 23.60
C LYS A 511 7.97 22.74 23.61
N SER A 512 7.97 24.06 23.47
CA SER A 512 8.97 24.90 24.12
C SER A 512 8.35 25.58 25.35
N GLY A 513 8.77 25.12 26.52
CA GLY A 513 8.32 25.62 27.80
C GLY A 513 8.62 27.10 28.00
N SER A 514 7.61 27.80 28.49
CA SER A 514 7.77 28.96 29.36
C SER A 514 8.56 28.57 30.60
N ASP A 515 9.89 28.62 30.54
CA ASP A 515 10.76 28.69 31.72
C ASP A 515 12.19 29.08 31.31
N SER A 516 12.43 30.39 31.17
CA SER A 516 13.72 31.03 31.52
C SER A 516 13.67 32.55 31.29
N ALA A 517 12.82 33.23 32.05
CA ALA A 517 13.13 34.61 32.41
C ALA A 517 14.28 34.60 33.43
N SER A 518 15.53 34.73 32.96
CA SER A 518 16.57 35.51 33.65
C SER A 518 17.91 35.49 32.92
N SER A 519 18.47 36.70 32.78
CA SER A 519 19.86 37.04 32.44
C SER A 519 20.20 37.27 30.96
N CYS A 520 19.73 38.39 30.45
CA CYS A 520 20.54 39.23 29.58
C CYS A 520 21.88 39.57 30.25
N ARG A 521 23.01 39.31 29.59
CA ARG A 521 24.17 40.23 29.51
C ARG A 521 25.23 39.73 28.51
N SER A 522 25.35 40.47 27.41
CA SER A 522 26.57 40.97 26.78
C SER A 522 27.82 40.06 26.70
N GLY A 523 28.32 39.82 25.49
CA GLY A 523 29.73 39.48 25.29
C GLY A 523 30.10 38.93 23.91
N SER A 524 30.62 39.82 23.08
CA SER A 524 31.39 39.64 21.84
C SER A 524 32.23 38.36 21.66
N THR A 525 32.42 38.02 20.39
CA THR A 525 33.24 36.97 19.76
C THR A 525 34.78 37.13 19.99
N PRO A 526 35.66 36.32 19.38
CA PRO A 526 36.47 35.26 20.03
C PRO A 526 37.98 35.61 20.03
N ASN A 527 38.82 34.86 20.76
CA ASN A 527 40.21 34.57 20.30
C ASN A 527 41.03 33.62 21.19
N SER A 528 41.93 32.93 20.48
CA SER A 528 43.25 32.38 20.86
C SER A 528 43.39 31.13 21.74
N ALA A 529 43.74 30.03 21.05
CA ALA A 529 44.97 29.23 21.14
C ALA A 529 45.65 28.94 22.50
N GLY A 530 45.98 27.65 22.74
CA GLY A 530 47.18 27.26 23.50
C GLY A 530 47.14 25.96 24.34
N SER A 531 47.74 24.89 23.79
CA SER A 531 48.61 23.88 24.45
C SER A 531 48.13 22.90 25.55
N SER A 532 48.02 21.62 25.15
CA SER A 532 48.73 20.40 25.63
C SER A 532 48.46 19.82 27.05
N PRO A 533 48.91 18.58 27.38
CA PRO A 533 48.02 17.46 27.72
C PRO A 533 48.15 17.01 29.19
N SER A 534 47.08 16.48 29.78
CA SER A 534 47.20 15.75 31.05
C SER A 534 46.41 14.45 31.05
N SER A 535 47.17 13.40 31.36
CA SER A 535 46.80 12.02 31.57
C SER A 535 45.79 11.85 32.71
N GLY A 536 44.68 11.18 32.43
CA GLY A 536 43.77 10.61 33.43
C GLY A 536 43.23 9.28 32.89
N THR A 537 43.58 8.19 33.54
CA THR A 537 43.06 6.84 33.34
C THR A 537 41.53 6.80 33.50
N PRO A 538 40.76 6.10 32.64
CA PRO A 538 39.32 6.01 32.78
C PRO A 538 38.95 4.82 33.68
N ASP A 539 38.47 5.11 34.90
CA ASP A 539 37.77 4.13 35.72
C ASP A 539 36.27 4.16 35.39
N SER A 540 35.84 3.06 34.79
CA SER A 540 34.59 2.33 35.01
C SER A 540 33.23 3.06 35.06
N THR A 541 32.32 2.52 34.23
CA THR A 541 30.86 2.49 34.37
C THR A 541 30.07 3.77 34.04
N SER A 542 30.12 4.21 32.78
CA SER A 542 28.95 4.82 32.16
C SER A 542 28.18 3.74 31.40
N SER A 543 26.96 3.47 31.84
CA SER A 543 25.96 2.74 31.07
C SER A 543 25.78 3.46 29.73
N PHE A 544 26.34 2.88 28.67
CA PHE A 544 26.02 3.25 27.29
C PHE A 544 24.53 2.92 27.06
N SER A 545 23.67 3.93 27.17
CA SER A 545 22.37 3.88 26.51
C SER A 545 22.63 4.14 25.03
N PRO A 546 22.39 3.19 24.11
CA PRO A 546 22.39 3.49 22.69
C PRO A 546 21.21 4.41 22.42
N ASN A 547 21.47 5.71 22.23
CA ASN A 547 20.49 6.60 21.61
C ASN A 547 20.31 6.14 20.17
N PHE A 548 19.36 5.22 19.95
CA PHE A 548 18.82 4.98 18.63
C PHE A 548 18.12 6.25 18.16
N PRO A 549 18.32 6.71 16.92
CA PRO A 549 17.39 7.67 16.34
C PRO A 549 15.98 7.09 16.46
N ILE A 550 15.03 7.88 16.98
CA ILE A 550 13.63 7.47 17.09
C ILE A 550 13.17 7.15 15.67
N LEU A 551 13.02 5.87 15.36
CA LEU A 551 12.48 5.44 14.06
C LEU A 551 11.01 5.82 14.05
N ALA A 552 10.52 6.43 12.96
CA ALA A 552 9.10 6.70 12.77
C ALA A 552 8.27 5.44 13.08
N SER A 553 7.15 5.63 13.79
CA SER A 553 6.27 4.54 14.26
C SER A 553 5.78 3.66 13.10
N SER A 554 5.50 4.26 11.94
CA SER A 554 5.18 3.58 10.67
C SER A 554 6.24 2.55 10.26
N VAL A 555 7.52 2.88 10.44
CA VAL A 555 8.64 2.01 10.07
C VAL A 555 8.81 0.86 11.06
N LEU A 556 8.58 1.09 12.34
CA LEU A 556 8.54 0.01 13.34
C LEU A 556 7.40 -0.98 13.06
N VAL A 557 6.23 -0.47 12.67
CA VAL A 557 5.09 -1.31 12.25
C VAL A 557 5.43 -2.12 10.99
N ALA A 558 6.00 -1.48 9.96
CA ALA A 558 6.42 -2.17 8.74
C ALA A 558 7.51 -3.22 9.01
N ALA A 559 8.48 -2.91 9.86
CA ALA A 559 9.52 -3.84 10.29
C ALA A 559 8.93 -5.05 11.03
N ASN A 560 7.98 -4.82 11.95
CA ASN A 560 7.29 -5.89 12.67
C ASN A 560 6.48 -6.78 11.73
N LYS A 561 5.71 -6.19 10.80
CA LYS A 561 4.97 -6.94 9.76
C LYS A 561 5.91 -7.79 8.91
N SER A 562 7.02 -7.21 8.46
CA SER A 562 8.03 -7.91 7.64
C SER A 562 8.68 -9.06 8.42
N PHE A 563 8.97 -8.86 9.71
CA PHE A 563 9.50 -9.89 10.58
C PHE A 563 8.52 -11.04 10.81
N PHE A 564 7.23 -10.74 11.07
CA PHE A 564 6.21 -11.77 11.20
C PHE A 564 5.97 -12.53 9.89
N ASN A 565 5.97 -11.83 8.76
CA ASN A 565 5.87 -12.43 7.43
C ASN A 565 7.03 -13.40 7.18
N TRP A 566 8.26 -12.94 7.40
CA TRP A 566 9.46 -13.77 7.30
C TRP A 566 9.40 -15.00 8.21
N ALA A 567 9.03 -14.81 9.48
CA ALA A 567 8.94 -15.90 10.45
C ALA A 567 7.88 -16.93 10.02
N GLY A 568 6.71 -16.47 9.55
CA GLY A 568 5.67 -17.35 9.00
C GLY A 568 6.16 -18.15 7.80
N CYS A 569 6.85 -17.50 6.87
CA CYS A 569 7.44 -18.16 5.70
C CYS A 569 8.51 -19.18 6.11
N ALA A 570 9.38 -18.86 7.06
CA ALA A 570 10.40 -19.80 7.55
C ALA A 570 9.77 -21.01 8.27
N ILE A 571 8.75 -20.78 9.11
CA ILE A 571 8.03 -21.82 9.85
C ILE A 571 7.25 -22.73 8.90
N GLY A 572 6.65 -22.20 7.83
CA GLY A 572 5.96 -22.99 6.81
C GLY A 572 6.94 -23.69 5.85
N GLY A 573 7.94 -22.96 5.37
CA GLY A 573 8.86 -23.45 4.35
C GLY A 573 9.78 -24.55 4.86
N PHE A 574 10.16 -24.55 6.15
CA PHE A 574 10.98 -25.62 6.70
C PHE A 574 10.28 -26.99 6.59
N PRO A 575 9.20 -27.33 7.33
CA PRO A 575 8.69 -28.70 7.36
C PRO A 575 8.14 -29.22 6.02
N PHE A 576 7.80 -28.34 5.07
CA PHE A 576 7.12 -28.74 3.83
C PHE A 576 8.01 -28.76 2.57
N GLN A 577 9.23 -28.23 2.63
CA GLN A 577 10.12 -28.21 1.47
C GLN A 577 11.47 -28.87 1.74
N ALA A 578 11.94 -29.71 0.82
CA ALA A 578 13.15 -30.52 1.03
C ALA A 578 14.44 -29.67 1.20
N ALA A 579 14.52 -28.53 0.52
CA ALA A 579 15.74 -27.71 0.45
C ALA A 579 16.29 -27.29 1.84
N PRO A 580 15.49 -26.68 2.74
CA PRO A 580 15.97 -26.35 4.10
C PRO A 580 16.36 -27.58 4.94
N GLN A 581 15.70 -28.74 4.82
CA GLN A 581 16.14 -29.96 5.52
C GLN A 581 17.44 -30.50 4.96
N ILE A 582 17.60 -30.50 3.63
CA ILE A 582 18.83 -30.95 2.98
C ILE A 582 19.98 -30.07 3.43
N ALA A 583 19.79 -28.74 3.43
CA ALA A 583 20.77 -27.80 3.93
C ALA A 583 21.09 -28.07 5.41
N LEU A 584 20.06 -28.24 6.26
CA LEU A 584 20.23 -28.48 7.69
C LEU A 584 21.02 -29.76 7.98
N ASN A 585 20.59 -30.87 7.36
CA ASN A 585 21.22 -32.17 7.55
C ASN A 585 22.66 -32.17 7.04
N THR A 586 22.97 -31.38 6.00
CA THR A 586 24.32 -31.27 5.46
C THR A 586 25.23 -30.41 6.35
N THR A 587 24.70 -29.37 7.00
CA THR A 587 25.50 -28.43 7.82
C THR A 587 25.63 -28.86 9.28
N LEU A 588 24.52 -29.14 9.98
CA LEU A 588 24.54 -29.51 11.39
C LEU A 588 25.23 -30.84 11.67
N SER A 589 25.14 -31.82 10.77
CA SER A 589 25.72 -33.14 11.02
C SER A 589 27.25 -33.19 10.89
N ALA A 590 27.85 -32.18 10.25
CA ALA A 590 29.26 -32.23 9.85
C ALA A 590 30.09 -31.00 10.30
N PHE A 591 29.51 -29.80 10.39
CA PHE A 591 30.29 -28.55 10.53
C PHE A 591 29.59 -27.45 11.34
N SER A 592 28.94 -27.77 12.46
CA SER A 592 28.27 -26.77 13.33
C SER A 592 29.01 -26.46 14.63
N GLY A 593 28.83 -25.23 15.12
CA GLY A 593 29.28 -24.76 16.42
C GLY A 593 28.29 -25.09 17.55
N ALA A 594 28.41 -24.38 18.68
CA ALA A 594 27.50 -24.55 19.81
C ALA A 594 26.05 -24.18 19.42
N PRO A 595 25.04 -24.95 19.85
CA PRO A 595 23.64 -24.72 19.50
C PRO A 595 23.08 -23.53 20.30
N THR A 596 23.09 -22.34 19.70
CA THR A 596 22.70 -21.09 20.36
C THR A 596 21.42 -20.48 19.82
N SER A 597 21.02 -20.88 18.61
CA SER A 597 20.06 -20.13 17.80
C SER A 597 19.03 -21.07 17.18
N SER A 598 17.78 -20.63 17.15
CA SER A 598 16.61 -21.40 16.73
C SER A 598 16.56 -21.59 15.22
N ILE A 599 16.24 -22.81 14.80
CA ILE A 599 15.85 -23.10 13.41
C ILE A 599 14.33 -23.20 13.37
N LEU A 600 13.70 -22.23 12.72
CA LEU A 600 12.26 -22.08 12.70
C LEU A 600 11.60 -23.21 11.90
N GLY A 601 10.47 -23.71 12.40
CA GLY A 601 9.72 -24.81 11.76
C GLY A 601 10.36 -26.21 11.89
N ALA A 602 11.57 -26.32 12.45
CA ALA A 602 12.27 -27.59 12.63
C ALA A 602 11.91 -28.32 13.94
N ASN A 603 11.02 -27.75 14.76
CA ASN A 603 10.67 -28.30 16.07
C ASN A 603 10.04 -29.70 15.95
N ASP A 604 10.45 -30.61 16.83
CA ASP A 604 9.71 -31.85 17.08
C ASP A 604 8.60 -31.62 18.13
N SER A 605 7.79 -32.63 18.42
CA SER A 605 6.68 -32.55 19.38
C SER A 605 7.10 -32.21 20.82
N THR A 606 8.39 -32.15 21.11
CA THR A 606 8.96 -32.14 22.47
C THR A 606 10.14 -31.17 22.67
N SER A 607 10.77 -30.65 21.61
CA SER A 607 11.98 -29.82 21.73
C SER A 607 12.20 -28.87 20.54
N ARG A 608 12.88 -27.76 20.82
CA ARG A 608 13.33 -26.81 19.79
C ARG A 608 14.61 -27.32 19.15
N VAL A 609 14.69 -27.29 17.83
CA VAL A 609 15.93 -27.59 17.11
C VAL A 609 16.78 -26.33 17.03
N LEU A 610 17.99 -26.41 17.58
CA LEU A 610 18.95 -25.31 17.64
C LEU A 610 20.20 -25.64 16.81
N GLY A 611 20.75 -24.62 16.17
CA GLY A 611 22.06 -24.64 15.54
C GLY A 611 22.95 -23.52 16.07
N ASP A 612 24.21 -23.47 15.64
CA ASP A 612 24.99 -22.25 15.81
C ASP A 612 24.40 -21.10 14.99
N ALA A 613 24.72 -19.86 15.35
CA ALA A 613 24.13 -18.68 14.70
C ALA A 613 24.33 -18.65 13.17
N GLN A 614 25.47 -19.11 12.65
CA GLN A 614 25.71 -19.17 11.21
C GLN A 614 24.82 -20.21 10.55
N THR A 615 24.69 -21.40 11.15
CA THR A 615 23.83 -22.45 10.63
C THR A 615 22.35 -22.05 10.72
N ALA A 616 21.89 -21.52 11.85
CA ALA A 616 20.50 -21.09 12.02
C ALA A 616 20.11 -20.01 11.00
N ALA A 617 20.96 -19.00 10.78
CA ALA A 617 20.72 -17.95 9.79
C ALA A 617 20.64 -18.49 8.35
N LEU A 618 21.50 -19.45 7.99
CA LEU A 618 21.46 -20.10 6.67
C LEU A 618 20.13 -20.81 6.46
N ILE A 619 19.73 -21.63 7.42
CA ILE A 619 18.56 -22.49 7.29
C ILE A 619 17.28 -21.68 7.32
N ASN A 620 17.17 -20.70 8.22
CA ASN A 620 16.01 -19.82 8.28
C ASN A 620 15.88 -18.96 7.02
N GLY A 621 17.01 -18.51 6.44
CA GLY A 621 16.99 -17.76 5.17
C GLY A 621 16.59 -18.62 3.97
N ILE A 622 17.03 -19.88 3.92
CA ILE A 622 16.56 -20.83 2.90
C ILE A 622 15.07 -21.11 3.09
N ALA A 623 14.65 -21.41 4.32
CA ALA A 623 13.28 -21.77 4.65
C ALA A 623 12.31 -20.60 4.40
N SER A 624 12.71 -19.35 4.65
CA SER A 624 11.83 -18.21 4.38
C SER A 624 11.59 -17.96 2.89
N HIS A 625 12.53 -18.38 2.02
CA HIS A 625 12.51 -18.06 0.59
C HIS A 625 12.26 -19.27 -0.31
N VAL A 626 11.97 -20.45 0.25
CA VAL A 626 11.83 -21.70 -0.55
C VAL A 626 10.53 -21.76 -1.35
N ASP A 627 9.47 -21.12 -0.85
CA ASP A 627 8.15 -21.07 -1.48
C ASP A 627 7.91 -19.78 -2.29
N ASP A 628 8.90 -18.88 -2.35
CA ASP A 628 8.76 -17.54 -2.95
C ASP A 628 7.56 -16.75 -2.37
N TYR A 629 7.31 -16.94 -1.07
CA TYR A 629 6.15 -16.36 -0.36
C TYR A 629 6.53 -15.24 0.63
N ASP A 630 7.82 -14.93 0.73
CA ASP A 630 8.34 -13.86 1.56
C ASP A 630 8.13 -12.46 0.96
N ASP A 631 8.48 -11.44 1.74
CA ASP A 631 8.23 -10.04 1.41
C ASP A 631 8.95 -9.62 0.14
N THR A 632 8.42 -8.63 -0.59
CA THR A 632 9.05 -8.08 -1.78
C THR A 632 8.96 -6.55 -1.73
N HIS A 633 10.10 -5.89 -1.89
CA HIS A 633 10.13 -4.45 -2.12
C HIS A 633 10.13 -4.20 -3.64
N LEU A 634 9.03 -3.63 -4.13
CA LEU A 634 8.65 -3.70 -5.54
C LEU A 634 9.60 -2.96 -6.48
N GLU A 635 10.13 -1.80 -6.09
CA GLU A 635 10.98 -0.99 -6.98
C GLU A 635 12.29 -1.68 -7.36
N THR A 636 12.80 -2.55 -6.48
CA THR A 636 14.07 -3.26 -6.67
C THR A 636 13.87 -4.75 -6.90
N ILE A 637 12.67 -5.28 -6.64
CA ILE A 637 12.36 -6.72 -6.67
C ILE A 637 13.26 -7.51 -5.67
N ILE A 638 13.69 -6.85 -4.60
CA ILE A 638 14.44 -7.47 -3.50
C ILE A 638 13.47 -8.13 -2.52
N HIS A 639 13.89 -9.25 -1.92
CA HIS A 639 13.24 -9.86 -0.76
C HIS A 639 14.05 -9.57 0.52
N PRO A 640 13.81 -8.44 1.21
CA PRO A 640 14.77 -7.88 2.16
C PRO A 640 14.71 -8.53 3.55
N ALA A 641 13.55 -8.99 4.03
CA ALA A 641 13.47 -9.57 5.38
C ALA A 641 14.17 -10.92 5.46
N GLY A 642 14.13 -11.74 4.41
CA GLY A 642 14.78 -13.05 4.34
C GLY A 642 16.22 -13.07 4.87
N PRO A 643 17.16 -12.33 4.25
CA PRO A 643 18.55 -12.28 4.69
C PRO A 643 18.71 -11.60 6.06
N VAL A 644 18.01 -10.49 6.28
CA VAL A 644 18.21 -9.60 7.43
C VAL A 644 17.66 -10.21 8.73
N ALA A 645 16.41 -10.64 8.72
CA ALA A 645 15.75 -11.20 9.90
C ALA A 645 16.39 -12.52 10.33
N SER A 646 16.80 -13.35 9.36
CA SER A 646 17.54 -14.59 9.63
C SER A 646 18.86 -14.34 10.33
N ALA A 647 19.59 -13.30 9.93
CA ALA A 647 20.85 -12.92 10.56
C ALA A 647 20.64 -12.33 11.96
N LEU A 648 19.69 -11.39 12.09
CA LEU A 648 19.38 -10.71 13.34
C LEU A 648 18.91 -11.67 14.43
N LEU A 649 17.92 -12.53 14.13
CA LEU A 649 17.40 -13.48 15.11
C LEU A 649 18.50 -14.41 15.61
N ALA A 650 19.30 -14.95 14.68
CA ALA A 650 20.35 -15.90 15.03
C ALA A 650 21.42 -15.28 15.95
N VAL A 651 21.85 -14.05 15.67
CA VAL A 651 22.85 -13.36 16.51
C VAL A 651 22.27 -12.90 17.83
N ALA A 652 21.01 -12.42 17.84
CA ALA A 652 20.32 -12.02 19.05
C ALA A 652 20.17 -13.20 20.03
N GLU A 653 19.69 -14.35 19.55
CA GLU A 653 19.59 -15.55 20.40
C GLU A 653 20.94 -16.02 20.93
N ALA A 654 22.02 -15.86 20.14
CA ALA A 654 23.36 -16.25 20.55
C ALA A 654 24.03 -15.32 21.58
N HIS A 655 23.61 -14.05 21.66
CA HIS A 655 24.23 -13.05 22.54
C HIS A 655 23.31 -12.55 23.68
N GLY A 656 22.04 -12.95 23.71
CA GLY A 656 21.04 -12.52 24.69
C GLY A 656 20.02 -11.51 24.13
N PRO A 657 18.94 -11.20 24.87
CA PRO A 657 17.80 -10.46 24.33
C PRO A 657 18.20 -9.02 23.97
N ILE A 658 18.33 -8.76 22.67
CA ILE A 658 18.55 -7.42 22.11
C ILE A 658 17.64 -7.30 20.89
N MET A 659 16.76 -6.29 20.88
CA MET A 659 15.91 -5.98 19.73
C MET A 659 16.71 -5.16 18.70
N GLY A 660 16.61 -5.52 17.42
CA GLY A 660 17.14 -4.74 16.30
C GLY A 660 16.08 -4.64 15.19
N HIS A 661 15.81 -3.43 14.69
CA HIS A 661 14.70 -3.13 13.77
C HIS A 661 15.16 -2.67 12.37
N GLU A 662 16.23 -3.24 11.83
CA GLU A 662 16.98 -2.61 10.73
C GLU A 662 16.89 -3.40 9.41
N CYS A 663 15.79 -3.30 8.66
CA CYS A 663 15.69 -3.84 7.28
C CYS A 663 16.04 -2.83 6.17
N ARG A 664 16.08 -1.53 6.48
CA ARG A 664 16.15 -0.43 5.48
C ARG A 664 17.45 -0.36 4.68
N SER A 665 18.59 -0.62 5.30
CA SER A 665 19.88 -0.41 4.66
C SER A 665 20.13 -1.34 3.46
N GLY A 666 19.56 -2.55 3.45
CA GLY A 666 19.63 -3.47 2.30
C GLY A 666 18.76 -3.01 1.12
N MET A 667 17.61 -2.39 1.38
CA MET A 667 16.72 -1.85 0.36
C MET A 667 17.35 -0.64 -0.34
N GLN A 668 17.93 0.29 0.43
CA GLN A 668 18.57 1.51 -0.09
C GLN A 668 19.79 1.21 -0.98
N VAL A 669 20.60 0.21 -0.60
CA VAL A 669 21.71 -0.27 -1.46
C VAL A 669 21.18 -0.99 -2.71
N GLY A 670 19.97 -1.58 -2.66
CA GLY A 670 19.30 -2.12 -3.85
C GLY A 670 18.80 -1.03 -4.80
N LEU A 671 18.27 0.06 -4.26
CA LEU A 671 17.79 1.20 -5.04
C LEU A 671 18.91 1.87 -5.82
N SER A 672 20.12 1.95 -5.26
CA SER A 672 21.25 2.57 -5.93
C SER A 672 21.71 1.84 -7.19
N VAL A 673 21.48 0.52 -7.28
CA VAL A 673 21.98 -0.32 -8.39
C VAL A 673 20.89 -0.82 -9.34
N SER A 674 19.61 -0.71 -8.96
CA SER A 674 18.45 -1.09 -9.78
C SER A 674 18.07 0.00 -10.79
N PRO A 675 17.49 -0.35 -11.96
CA PRO A 675 17.19 -1.69 -12.44
C PRO A 675 18.38 -2.43 -13.09
N GLU A 676 19.45 -1.72 -13.48
CA GLU A 676 20.51 -2.27 -14.35
C GLU A 676 21.22 -3.48 -13.73
N HIS A 677 21.39 -3.49 -12.41
CA HIS A 677 21.95 -4.64 -11.70
C HIS A 677 21.11 -5.91 -11.90
N TYR A 678 19.79 -5.78 -11.78
CA TYR A 678 18.87 -6.89 -11.99
C TYR A 678 18.85 -7.30 -13.48
N ASP A 679 18.81 -6.33 -14.40
CA ASP A 679 18.80 -6.62 -15.85
C ASP A 679 20.05 -7.37 -16.34
N MET A 680 21.19 -7.12 -15.70
CA MET A 680 22.45 -7.83 -15.98
C MET A 680 22.44 -9.30 -15.51
N GLY A 681 21.41 -9.72 -14.76
CA GLY A 681 21.21 -11.09 -14.32
C GLY A 681 21.62 -11.35 -12.88
N TRP A 682 21.88 -10.32 -12.08
CA TRP A 682 22.14 -10.48 -10.66
C TRP A 682 20.84 -10.72 -9.88
N HIS A 683 20.92 -11.60 -8.89
CA HIS A 683 19.85 -11.80 -7.92
C HIS A 683 20.05 -10.82 -6.77
N ILE A 684 19.33 -9.70 -6.85
CA ILE A 684 19.50 -8.55 -5.95
C ILE A 684 19.32 -8.89 -4.47
N THR A 685 18.36 -9.77 -4.14
CA THR A 685 18.14 -10.31 -2.79
C THR A 685 19.41 -10.86 -2.15
N SER A 686 20.29 -11.46 -2.95
CA SER A 686 21.56 -11.99 -2.46
C SER A 686 22.60 -10.91 -2.27
N THR A 687 22.78 -10.07 -3.29
CA THR A 687 23.92 -9.17 -3.43
C THR A 687 23.79 -7.98 -2.49
N THR A 688 22.60 -7.41 -2.35
CA THR A 688 22.33 -6.29 -1.42
C THR A 688 21.88 -6.81 -0.05
N GLY A 689 21.19 -7.95 0.00
CA GLY A 689 20.72 -8.56 1.25
C GLY A 689 21.85 -8.92 2.22
N SER A 690 23.04 -9.30 1.70
CA SER A 690 24.21 -9.56 2.56
C SER A 690 24.71 -8.28 3.25
N ILE A 691 24.65 -7.14 2.56
CA ILE A 691 25.05 -5.83 3.11
C ILE A 691 24.00 -5.39 4.15
N GLY A 692 22.71 -5.55 3.84
CA GLY A 692 21.61 -5.32 4.79
C GLY A 692 21.81 -6.11 6.09
N ALA A 693 21.98 -7.43 5.99
CA ALA A 693 22.21 -8.30 7.15
C ALA A 693 23.46 -7.89 7.95
N ALA A 694 24.54 -7.49 7.28
CA ALA A 694 25.78 -7.05 7.94
C ALA A 694 25.58 -5.77 8.75
N ILE A 695 24.88 -4.78 8.18
CA ILE A 695 24.59 -3.51 8.86
C ILE A 695 23.72 -3.76 10.09
N SER A 696 22.67 -4.57 9.96
CA SER A 696 21.76 -4.85 11.07
C SER A 696 22.46 -5.58 12.21
N VAL A 697 23.29 -6.58 11.90
CA VAL A 697 24.10 -7.29 12.90
C VAL A 697 25.17 -6.37 13.49
N GLY A 698 25.83 -5.53 12.69
CA GLY A 698 26.80 -4.56 13.18
C GLY A 698 26.19 -3.55 14.15
N LYS A 699 24.96 -3.09 13.87
CA LYS A 699 24.19 -2.22 14.79
C LYS A 699 23.82 -2.97 16.07
N LEU A 700 23.35 -4.21 15.94
CA LEU A 700 23.04 -5.09 17.09
C LEU A 700 24.26 -5.28 18.02
N LEU A 701 25.45 -5.37 17.44
CA LEU A 701 26.72 -5.53 18.16
C LEU A 701 27.34 -4.20 18.64
N GLY A 702 26.71 -3.06 18.39
CA GLY A 702 27.18 -1.74 18.81
C GLY A 702 28.50 -1.32 18.14
N LEU A 703 28.71 -1.70 16.88
CA LEU A 703 29.96 -1.40 16.17
C LEU A 703 30.13 0.11 15.92
N SER A 704 31.37 0.60 16.07
CA SER A 704 31.72 1.98 15.70
C SER A 704 31.63 2.19 14.19
N THR A 705 31.58 3.46 13.75
CA THR A 705 31.51 3.82 12.33
C THR A 705 32.60 3.15 11.49
N THR A 706 33.85 3.14 11.94
CA THR A 706 34.95 2.48 11.21
C THR A 706 34.76 0.97 11.12
N HIS A 707 34.32 0.32 12.19
CA HIS A 707 34.00 -1.11 12.15
C HIS A 707 32.78 -1.39 11.25
N MET A 708 31.80 -0.48 11.19
CA MET A 708 30.66 -0.59 10.28
C MET A 708 31.09 -0.47 8.81
N GLN A 709 31.99 0.46 8.48
CA GLN A 709 32.55 0.57 7.12
C GLN A 709 33.30 -0.71 6.72
N HIS A 710 34.12 -1.27 7.61
CA HIS A 710 34.74 -2.56 7.37
C HIS A 710 33.70 -3.68 7.21
N THR A 711 32.67 -3.71 8.05
CA THR A 711 31.55 -4.66 7.97
C THR A 711 30.89 -4.62 6.60
N ILE A 712 30.54 -3.44 6.09
CA ILE A 712 29.92 -3.26 4.77
C ILE A 712 30.85 -3.79 3.66
N GLY A 713 32.13 -3.43 3.69
CA GLY A 713 33.07 -3.88 2.66
C GLY A 713 33.33 -5.38 2.66
N ILE A 714 33.40 -6.00 3.84
CA ILE A 714 33.52 -7.46 3.97
C ILE A 714 32.25 -8.14 3.45
N ALA A 715 31.06 -7.61 3.76
CA ALA A 715 29.79 -8.16 3.27
C ALA A 715 29.67 -8.08 1.74
N ALA A 716 30.02 -6.93 1.16
CA ALA A 716 29.89 -6.66 -0.27
C ALA A 716 30.68 -7.65 -1.16
N THR A 717 31.79 -8.20 -0.67
CA THR A 717 32.64 -9.14 -1.45
C THR A 717 32.31 -10.62 -1.25
N GLN A 718 31.43 -10.98 -0.31
CA GLN A 718 31.28 -12.39 0.11
C GLN A 718 30.20 -13.15 -0.66
N VAL A 719 29.23 -12.46 -1.26
CA VAL A 719 28.01 -13.09 -1.75
C VAL A 719 27.67 -12.62 -3.16
N VAL A 720 27.49 -13.60 -4.05
CA VAL A 720 27.04 -13.42 -5.43
C VAL A 720 25.81 -14.29 -5.67
N GLY A 721 24.76 -13.72 -6.25
CA GLY A 721 23.56 -14.46 -6.65
C GLY A 721 23.23 -14.16 -8.10
N MET A 722 22.88 -15.18 -8.88
CA MET A 722 22.56 -15.04 -10.31
C MET A 722 21.15 -15.54 -10.62
N GLN A 723 20.42 -14.82 -11.46
CA GLN A 723 19.04 -15.16 -11.84
C GLN A 723 18.93 -16.46 -12.63
N VAL A 724 20.01 -16.94 -13.24
CA VAL A 724 20.04 -18.23 -13.96
C VAL A 724 19.60 -19.42 -13.09
N TYR A 725 19.70 -19.28 -11.77
CA TYR A 725 19.32 -20.32 -10.81
C TYR A 725 17.86 -20.25 -10.36
N PHE A 726 17.07 -19.32 -10.90
CA PHE A 726 15.63 -19.25 -10.63
C PHE A 726 14.94 -20.53 -11.12
N GLY A 727 13.97 -21.01 -10.34
CA GLY A 727 13.33 -22.32 -10.56
C GLY A 727 14.12 -23.51 -10.02
N SER A 728 15.11 -23.27 -9.15
CA SER A 728 15.83 -24.30 -8.38
C SER A 728 16.02 -23.87 -6.93
N ASP A 729 16.25 -24.83 -6.03
CA ASP A 729 16.54 -24.59 -4.60
C ASP A 729 17.72 -23.63 -4.36
N THR A 730 18.59 -23.46 -5.36
CA THR A 730 19.72 -22.51 -5.30
C THR A 730 19.27 -21.07 -5.19
N LYS A 731 18.05 -20.72 -5.65
CA LYS A 731 17.47 -19.39 -5.44
C LYS A 731 17.38 -19.06 -3.95
N SER A 732 16.86 -19.97 -3.14
CA SER A 732 16.68 -19.82 -1.70
C SER A 732 17.99 -19.94 -0.93
N LEU A 733 18.96 -20.70 -1.47
CA LEU A 733 20.34 -20.70 -0.96
C LEU A 733 20.97 -19.30 -0.98
N HIS A 734 20.66 -18.46 -1.97
CA HIS A 734 21.18 -17.09 -2.02
C HIS A 734 20.81 -16.28 -0.78
N VAL A 735 19.57 -16.42 -0.30
CA VAL A 735 19.05 -15.71 0.87
C VAL A 735 19.74 -16.16 2.14
N GLY A 736 19.84 -17.47 2.36
CA GLY A 736 20.55 -18.03 3.51
C GLY A 736 22.05 -17.69 3.50
N ARG A 737 22.70 -17.69 2.34
CA ARG A 737 24.12 -17.29 2.23
C ARG A 737 24.34 -15.80 2.44
N ALA A 738 23.41 -14.96 2.00
CA ALA A 738 23.40 -13.53 2.31
C ALA A 738 23.32 -13.28 3.82
N ALA A 739 22.42 -13.99 4.53
CA ALA A 739 22.32 -13.92 5.99
C ALA A 739 23.65 -14.31 6.68
N GLN A 740 24.23 -15.45 6.30
CA GLN A 740 25.52 -15.92 6.83
C GLN A 740 26.66 -14.92 6.58
N GLY A 741 26.76 -14.42 5.34
CA GLY A 741 27.78 -13.47 4.93
C GLY A 741 27.73 -12.18 5.73
N GLY A 742 26.51 -11.71 6.05
CA GLY A 742 26.29 -10.55 6.91
C GLY A 742 26.76 -10.75 8.35
N ILE A 743 26.39 -11.88 8.98
CA ILE A 743 26.89 -12.23 10.32
C ILE A 743 28.41 -12.29 10.34
N LEU A 744 29.00 -13.00 9.37
CA LEU A 744 30.44 -13.19 9.30
C LEU A 744 31.17 -11.85 9.15
N ALA A 745 30.67 -10.96 8.29
CA ALA A 745 31.25 -9.64 8.08
C ALA A 745 31.30 -8.80 9.37
N ALA A 746 30.18 -8.72 10.09
CA ALA A 746 30.09 -7.95 11.33
C ALA A 746 31.00 -8.52 12.43
N LEU A 747 31.05 -9.85 12.57
CA LEU A 747 31.93 -10.50 13.54
C LEU A 747 33.42 -10.34 13.20
N LEU A 748 33.79 -10.43 11.91
CA LEU A 748 35.17 -10.20 11.47
C LEU A 748 35.60 -8.76 11.77
N ALA A 749 34.79 -7.78 11.38
CA ALA A 749 35.07 -6.37 11.67
C ALA A 749 35.15 -6.10 13.17
N LYS A 750 34.22 -6.63 13.98
CA LYS A 750 34.25 -6.53 15.45
C LYS A 750 35.57 -7.00 16.06
N ASN A 751 36.20 -8.01 15.46
CA ASN A 751 37.46 -8.58 15.91
C ASN A 751 38.70 -7.97 15.21
N GLY A 752 38.54 -6.82 14.55
CA GLY A 752 39.65 -6.06 13.96
C GLY A 752 40.05 -6.48 12.54
N TYR A 753 39.26 -7.31 11.86
CA TYR A 753 39.47 -7.58 10.44
C TYR A 753 39.12 -6.33 9.62
N THR A 754 40.04 -5.89 8.76
CA THR A 754 39.88 -4.65 7.99
C THR A 754 39.40 -4.88 6.56
N SER A 755 38.76 -3.88 6.00
CA SER A 755 38.33 -3.79 4.59
C SER A 755 38.45 -2.33 4.10
N SER A 756 38.21 -2.07 2.82
CA SER A 756 38.12 -0.69 2.32
C SER A 756 37.09 0.12 3.11
N LEU A 757 37.43 1.36 3.46
CA LEU A 757 36.50 2.31 4.08
C LEU A 757 35.52 2.93 3.07
N GLU A 758 35.82 2.77 1.78
CA GLU A 758 35.06 3.28 0.63
C GLU A 758 34.60 2.12 -0.27
N ALA A 759 34.18 1.01 0.34
CA ALA A 759 33.98 -0.26 -0.36
C ALA A 759 32.86 -0.23 -1.41
N LEU A 760 31.89 0.67 -1.28
CA LEU A 760 30.76 0.76 -2.21
C LEU A 760 31.05 1.74 -3.35
N GLU A 761 31.61 2.90 -3.02
CA GLU A 761 31.69 4.11 -3.84
C GLU A 761 33.05 4.36 -4.49
N ALA A 762 34.13 3.70 -4.05
CA ALA A 762 35.44 3.88 -4.68
C ALA A 762 35.38 3.55 -6.19
N LYS A 763 36.34 4.05 -6.98
CA LYS A 763 36.41 3.82 -8.44
C LYS A 763 36.26 2.34 -8.87
N HIS A 764 36.73 1.41 -8.05
CA HIS A 764 36.58 -0.04 -8.23
C HIS A 764 35.76 -0.69 -7.09
N GLY A 765 34.95 0.12 -6.44
CA GLY A 765 34.01 -0.24 -5.39
C GLY A 765 32.82 -1.00 -5.96
N TRP A 766 32.10 -1.64 -5.06
CA TRP A 766 31.08 -2.62 -5.38
C TRP A 766 30.03 -2.09 -6.37
N LEU A 767 29.50 -0.87 -6.17
CA LEU A 767 28.45 -0.29 -7.02
C LEU A 767 28.85 -0.24 -8.50
N HIS A 768 30.10 0.13 -8.77
CA HIS A 768 30.62 0.29 -10.13
C HIS A 768 31.04 -1.04 -10.78
N VAL A 769 31.19 -2.10 -9.98
CA VAL A 769 31.54 -3.44 -10.48
C VAL A 769 30.28 -4.23 -10.82
N ILE A 770 29.23 -4.12 -9.99
CA ILE A 770 28.04 -4.96 -10.10
C ILE A 770 26.89 -4.33 -10.89
N SER A 771 26.99 -3.04 -11.24
CA SER A 771 26.00 -2.33 -12.03
C SER A 771 26.68 -1.42 -13.06
N THR A 772 26.05 -1.27 -14.23
CA THR A 772 26.45 -0.31 -15.26
C THR A 772 25.80 1.05 -15.08
N ARG A 773 25.04 1.25 -13.99
CA ARG A 773 24.29 2.46 -13.75
C ARG A 773 25.20 3.67 -13.53
N GLU A 774 24.91 4.75 -14.24
CA GLU A 774 25.61 6.02 -14.04
C GLU A 774 25.17 6.66 -12.71
N ASN A 775 26.12 7.23 -11.97
CA ASN A 775 25.88 7.93 -10.71
C ASN A 775 25.19 7.10 -9.60
N ALA A 776 25.51 5.80 -9.48
CA ALA A 776 24.97 4.92 -8.45
C ALA A 776 25.14 5.46 -6.99
N THR A 777 26.07 6.38 -6.76
CA THR A 777 26.29 7.02 -5.44
C THR A 777 25.29 8.14 -5.10
N LEU A 778 24.53 8.68 -6.06
CA LEU A 778 23.54 9.75 -5.79
C LEU A 778 22.44 9.33 -4.81
N TYR A 779 22.12 8.03 -4.79
CA TYR A 779 21.12 7.47 -3.88
C TYR A 779 21.59 7.46 -2.41
N PHE A 780 22.87 7.70 -2.15
CA PHE A 780 23.37 7.84 -0.78
C PHE A 780 22.95 9.15 -0.12
N ASP A 781 22.68 10.21 -0.89
CA ASP A 781 22.19 11.49 -0.38
C ASP A 781 20.70 11.45 0.06
N GLN A 782 20.03 10.33 -0.23
CA GLN A 782 18.66 10.00 0.16
C GLN A 782 18.61 9.06 1.39
N LEU A 783 19.76 8.60 1.91
CA LEU A 783 19.81 7.72 3.08
C LEU A 783 19.27 8.43 4.33
N GLY A 784 18.12 7.95 4.83
CA GLY A 784 17.51 8.44 6.08
C GLY A 784 16.56 9.63 5.90
N LYS A 785 16.36 10.09 4.66
CA LYS A 785 15.20 10.92 4.30
C LYS A 785 14.03 9.96 4.08
N ILE A 786 12.94 10.20 4.80
CA ILE A 786 11.66 9.50 4.60
C ILE A 786 11.10 10.06 3.29
#